data_AF-A0A9J7N0M9-F1
#
_entry.id   AF-A0A9J7N0M9-F1
#
_cell.length_a   1.000
_cell.length_b   1.000
_cell.length_c   1.000
_cell.angle_alpha   90.00
_cell.angle_beta   90.00
_cell.angle_gamma   90.00
#
_symmetry.space_group_name_H-M   'P 1'
#
loop_
_entity.id
_entity.type
_entity.pdbx_description
1 polymer ?
#
loop_
_entity_poly.entity_id
_entity_poly.type
_entity_poly.pdbx_seq_one_letter_code
_entity_poly.pdbx_strand_id
1 'polypeptide(L)'
;MIVLTDGQSGDSVVASAQALAADQVTVFAIGVGSFDHSELLQITNNNQGRVFELADFSAIAQNINRIAGAVCIEPTQAVTTVAPTALPTLEPCDLSLDLFFVLDGSGSVGFADFDMVKQFVVAVVSTFTISLTDTRVGVLQYSDGSTLECNLGDHPDESSFVSAVSGMARQGGGTRTGRALEFARLMAAWRPAPVPRIMIVLTDGQSFDSVVASAQALAADQVTVFAIGVGSFDHSELLQITNNNQGRVFELADFSAIAQNINRIAGAVCIEPTQAVTTVAPTALPTLEPCDLSLDLFFVLDGSGSVSVADFDMVKQFVVAVVSTFTISLTDTRVGVLQYSDGSTLECNLGDHPDESSFVSAVSGMARQGGGTRTGRALEFARLMAAWRPAPVPRIMIVLTDGQSFDSVVASAQALAADQVTVFAIGVGSFDHSELLQITNNNQGRVFELADFSAIAQNINRIAGAVCIEPTQAVTTVAPTALPTLEPCDLSLDLFFVLDGSGSVSVADFDMVKDFVVAVVSTFTISLTDTRVGVLQYSHFNTLECNLGDHPDESSFASAVSTMTYQNGGTSTGAALEFARQMAAWRPAPVPRIMIVLTDGKSGDSVVAPAQALAADQVAVFAIGVGSFYRPELLQITNNNQGRVFELADFSAIAQNINRIARAVCIEPTQAVTTVAPTALPTVEPCDESVDLFFVLDGSGSVSIADFDIVKEFVVAVVSGFTISLTETRVGVLQYSHFNTLGCNLGDHPDWSSFVNSMNTMTRQDGGTNTGAALEFARQRAAWRAAPVPRIMIVLTDGKSSDGVVAPSMALDADQVTVFAIGVGSFDSSELLQITNYNQDRVFELTDFNAIAQITNRIIQAACMNIDSATTQETTTMQTTTAAILFPTVEPCDVSSDLFFVLDGSGSVGHSNFNTVKQFVVTLVSAFTIGLNDVTDTRVGVIQYSSGNALECNLGDHPDESSFVTAINTMTYQDGYSTKTGAALQFASQSAAWRPAPIPRIMIVLTDGMAHDSVVAPSQALAADQVNVFAIGVGNFDRPELLQITNNNPGRVFELADFDAIRDKINDIALAVCMG
;
A
#
# COMPACT_ATOMS: atom_id res chain seq x y z
N MET A 1 4.16 -43.31 -23.66
CA MET A 1 3.97 -44.35 -22.63
C MET A 1 3.80 -43.66 -21.29
N ILE A 2 2.86 -44.09 -20.45
CA ILE A 2 2.67 -43.55 -19.09
C ILE A 2 2.93 -44.68 -18.09
N VAL A 3 3.81 -44.45 -17.12
CA VAL A 3 4.15 -45.38 -16.03
C VAL A 3 3.56 -44.82 -14.74
N LEU A 4 2.73 -45.60 -14.05
CA LEU A 4 2.20 -45.25 -12.74
C LEU A 4 2.85 -46.15 -11.69
N THR A 5 3.35 -45.56 -10.59
CA THR A 5 3.95 -46.30 -9.47
C THR A 5 3.57 -45.66 -8.13
N ASP A 6 3.43 -46.48 -7.10
CA ASP A 6 3.21 -46.06 -5.71
C ASP A 6 4.37 -46.41 -4.77
N GLY A 7 5.50 -46.84 -5.34
CA GLY A 7 6.69 -47.25 -4.59
C GLY A 7 7.95 -47.34 -5.46
N GLN A 8 9.08 -47.64 -4.80
CA GLN A 8 10.38 -47.82 -5.47
C GLN A 8 10.49 -49.22 -6.10
N SER A 9 11.05 -49.31 -7.30
CA SER A 9 11.29 -50.59 -7.96
C SER A 9 12.50 -51.33 -7.36
N GLY A 10 12.49 -52.66 -7.46
CA GLY A 10 13.54 -53.51 -6.87
C GLY A 10 14.77 -53.68 -7.77
N ASP A 11 14.74 -53.11 -8.96
CA ASP A 11 15.75 -53.21 -10.01
C ASP A 11 16.02 -51.84 -10.63
N SER A 12 17.07 -51.72 -11.46
CA SER A 12 17.42 -50.42 -12.04
C SER A 12 16.54 -50.11 -13.25
N VAL A 13 15.83 -48.99 -13.19
CA VAL A 13 14.97 -48.50 -14.29
C VAL A 13 15.75 -47.80 -15.43
N VAL A 14 17.01 -47.42 -15.19
CA VAL A 14 17.81 -46.59 -16.11
C VAL A 14 18.04 -47.26 -17.47
N ALA A 15 18.44 -48.53 -17.48
CA ALA A 15 18.72 -49.25 -18.73
C ALA A 15 17.45 -49.41 -19.59
N SER A 16 16.30 -49.63 -18.93
CA SER A 16 15.00 -49.76 -19.59
C SER A 16 14.50 -48.41 -20.12
N ALA A 17 14.67 -47.32 -19.36
CA ALA A 17 14.32 -45.97 -19.79
C ALA A 17 15.17 -45.50 -20.98
N GLN A 18 16.46 -45.84 -20.99
CA GLN A 18 17.37 -45.57 -22.12
C GLN A 18 17.01 -46.40 -23.36
N ALA A 19 16.63 -47.67 -23.18
CA ALA A 19 16.17 -48.52 -24.29
C ALA A 19 14.86 -47.99 -24.90
N LEU A 20 13.89 -47.59 -24.07
CA LEU A 20 12.64 -46.97 -24.53
C LEU A 20 12.90 -45.65 -25.27
N ALA A 21 13.82 -44.82 -24.80
CA ALA A 21 14.22 -43.60 -25.50
C ALA A 21 14.93 -43.90 -26.84
N ALA A 22 15.75 -44.95 -26.91
CA ALA A 22 16.38 -45.38 -28.17
C ALA A 22 15.34 -45.85 -29.20
N ASP A 23 14.23 -46.43 -28.73
CA ASP A 23 13.07 -46.81 -29.55
C ASP A 23 12.09 -45.63 -29.80
N GLN A 24 12.49 -44.40 -29.45
CA GLN A 24 11.69 -43.17 -29.56
C GLN A 24 10.36 -43.21 -28.81
N VAL A 25 10.29 -43.98 -27.73
CA VAL A 25 9.14 -44.01 -26.83
C VAL A 25 9.28 -42.90 -25.79
N THR A 26 8.45 -41.86 -25.88
CA THR A 26 8.33 -40.85 -24.81
C THR A 26 7.65 -41.46 -23.59
N VAL A 27 8.32 -41.44 -22.44
CA VAL A 27 7.81 -41.98 -21.18
C VAL A 27 7.44 -40.83 -20.24
N PHE A 28 6.25 -40.89 -19.66
CA PHE A 28 5.78 -40.02 -18.57
C PHE A 28 5.64 -40.89 -17.31
N ALA A 29 6.08 -40.38 -16.16
CA ALA A 29 6.06 -41.11 -14.89
C ALA A 29 5.13 -40.41 -13.89
N ILE A 30 4.23 -41.16 -13.28
CA ILE A 30 3.29 -40.68 -12.27
C ILE A 30 3.56 -41.44 -10.97
N GLY A 31 4.07 -40.74 -9.98
CA GLY A 31 4.23 -41.23 -8.61
C GLY A 31 2.99 -40.95 -7.79
N VAL A 32 2.48 -41.95 -7.08
CA VAL A 32 1.30 -41.81 -6.22
C VAL A 32 1.62 -42.25 -4.80
N GLY A 33 1.55 -41.35 -3.82
CA GLY A 33 1.84 -41.66 -2.42
C GLY A 33 3.34 -41.77 -2.12
N SER A 34 3.83 -42.95 -1.69
CA SER A 34 5.20 -43.16 -1.20
C SER A 34 6.17 -43.62 -2.30
N PHE A 35 6.39 -42.78 -3.31
CA PHE A 35 7.29 -43.04 -4.44
C PHE A 35 8.69 -42.44 -4.23
N ASP A 36 9.67 -42.90 -5.02
CA ASP A 36 11.01 -42.31 -5.08
C ASP A 36 11.10 -41.32 -6.27
N HIS A 37 11.21 -40.02 -5.97
CA HIS A 37 11.34 -38.96 -6.98
C HIS A 37 12.51 -39.19 -7.96
N SER A 38 13.64 -39.69 -7.45
CA SER A 38 14.83 -39.94 -8.26
C SER A 38 14.58 -41.05 -9.28
N GLU A 39 13.81 -42.06 -8.89
CA GLU A 39 13.44 -43.14 -9.79
C GLU A 39 12.45 -42.68 -10.87
N LEU A 40 11.50 -41.80 -10.55
CA LEU A 40 10.60 -41.18 -11.54
C LEU A 40 11.36 -40.34 -12.57
N LEU A 41 12.38 -39.60 -12.13
CA LEU A 41 13.26 -38.88 -13.04
C LEU A 41 14.05 -39.85 -13.92
N GLN A 42 14.59 -40.94 -13.37
CA GLN A 42 15.29 -41.94 -14.18
C GLN A 42 14.37 -42.60 -15.23
N ILE A 43 13.10 -42.88 -14.89
CA ILE A 43 12.10 -43.43 -15.84
C ILE A 43 11.85 -42.46 -17.01
N THR A 44 11.96 -41.15 -16.78
CA THR A 44 11.71 -40.10 -17.79
C THR A 44 12.99 -39.58 -18.46
N ASN A 45 14.13 -40.25 -18.25
CA ASN A 45 15.47 -39.79 -18.67
C ASN A 45 15.81 -38.37 -18.17
N ASN A 46 15.53 -38.13 -16.90
CA ASN A 46 15.76 -36.89 -16.14
C ASN A 46 14.97 -35.68 -16.66
N ASN A 47 13.81 -35.89 -17.30
CA ASN A 47 12.96 -34.82 -17.77
C ASN A 47 11.87 -34.52 -16.72
N GLN A 48 12.08 -33.47 -15.91
CA GLN A 48 11.13 -33.05 -14.87
C GLN A 48 9.74 -32.70 -15.41
N GLY A 49 9.64 -32.18 -16.64
CA GLY A 49 8.35 -31.89 -17.29
C GLY A 49 7.52 -33.12 -17.62
N ARG A 50 8.05 -34.33 -17.43
CA ARG A 50 7.38 -35.61 -17.67
C ARG A 50 7.09 -36.39 -16.37
N VAL A 51 7.41 -35.82 -15.20
CA VAL A 51 7.16 -36.42 -13.89
C VAL A 51 5.96 -35.75 -13.22
N PHE A 52 5.03 -36.56 -12.71
CA PHE A 52 3.87 -36.08 -11.97
C PHE A 52 3.80 -36.75 -10.61
N GLU A 53 3.77 -35.92 -9.57
CA GLU A 53 3.75 -36.37 -8.19
C GLU A 53 2.38 -36.09 -7.59
N LEU A 54 1.74 -37.14 -7.10
CA LEU A 54 0.37 -37.12 -6.61
C LEU A 54 0.33 -37.69 -5.20
N ALA A 55 -0.40 -37.01 -4.31
CA ALA A 55 -0.52 -37.43 -2.92
C ALA A 55 -1.22 -38.79 -2.76
N ASP A 56 -2.23 -39.07 -3.59
CA ASP A 56 -2.95 -40.35 -3.62
C ASP A 56 -3.61 -40.60 -4.99
N PHE A 57 -4.20 -41.79 -5.18
CA PHE A 57 -4.80 -42.18 -6.45
C PHE A 57 -6.06 -41.36 -6.82
N SER A 58 -6.69 -40.70 -5.86
CA SER A 58 -7.84 -39.82 -6.12
C SER A 58 -7.41 -38.50 -6.79
N ALA A 59 -6.19 -38.04 -6.51
CA ALA A 59 -5.60 -36.84 -7.13
C ALA A 59 -5.31 -36.98 -8.64
N ILE A 60 -5.33 -38.20 -9.19
CA ILE A 60 -5.20 -38.43 -10.64
C ILE A 60 -6.35 -37.76 -11.41
N ALA A 61 -7.58 -37.83 -10.89
CA ALA A 61 -8.75 -37.23 -11.54
C ALA A 61 -8.68 -35.70 -11.55
N GLN A 62 -8.17 -35.09 -10.48
CA GLN A 62 -8.01 -33.64 -10.34
C GLN A 62 -6.88 -33.08 -11.23
N ASN A 63 -5.87 -33.90 -11.53
CA ASN A 63 -4.71 -33.50 -12.33
C ASN A 63 -4.77 -34.01 -13.78
N ILE A 64 -5.90 -34.57 -14.21
CA ILE A 64 -6.00 -35.22 -15.52
C ILE A 64 -5.77 -34.27 -16.68
N ASN A 65 -6.21 -33.00 -16.55
CA ASN A 65 -5.97 -31.98 -17.58
C ASN A 65 -4.50 -31.54 -17.64
N ARG A 66 -3.79 -31.54 -16.50
CA ARG A 66 -2.35 -31.25 -16.42
C ARG A 66 -1.52 -32.37 -17.07
N ILE A 67 -1.86 -33.62 -16.75
CA ILE A 67 -1.19 -34.81 -17.31
C ILE A 67 -1.49 -34.94 -18.81
N ALA A 68 -2.76 -34.78 -19.21
CA ALA A 68 -3.16 -34.83 -20.62
C ALA A 68 -2.54 -33.68 -21.42
N GLY A 69 -2.48 -32.46 -20.85
CA GLY A 69 -1.82 -31.32 -21.47
C GLY A 69 -0.36 -31.62 -21.79
N ALA A 70 0.42 -32.11 -20.83
CA ALA A 70 1.82 -32.46 -21.05
C ALA A 70 2.01 -33.60 -22.08
N VAL A 71 1.10 -34.58 -22.11
CA VAL A 71 1.12 -35.68 -23.10
C VAL A 71 0.73 -35.18 -24.49
N CYS A 72 -0.14 -34.17 -24.60
CA CYS A 72 -0.66 -33.64 -25.87
C CYS A 72 0.18 -32.51 -26.48
N ILE A 73 1.05 -31.85 -25.72
CA ILE A 73 1.90 -30.73 -26.20
C ILE A 73 3.09 -31.22 -27.05
N GLU A 74 3.50 -32.48 -26.97
CA GLU A 74 4.51 -33.05 -27.89
C GLU A 74 3.84 -33.91 -28.98
N PRO A 75 3.89 -33.49 -30.27
CA PRO A 75 5.01 -33.93 -31.11
C PRO A 75 5.39 -32.95 -32.25
N THR A 76 6.64 -32.49 -32.29
CA THR A 76 7.52 -32.34 -33.48
C THR A 76 8.62 -31.33 -33.19
N GLN A 77 9.72 -31.76 -32.55
CA GLN A 77 11.03 -31.25 -32.95
C GLN A 77 11.99 -32.41 -33.07
N ALA A 78 12.29 -32.72 -34.34
CA ALA A 78 13.33 -33.65 -34.71
C ALA A 78 14.68 -33.08 -34.26
N VAL A 79 15.40 -33.95 -33.54
CA VAL A 79 16.83 -33.94 -33.23
C VAL A 79 17.64 -33.01 -34.14
N THR A 80 18.07 -31.87 -33.59
CA THR A 80 19.31 -31.23 -34.01
C THR A 80 20.28 -31.33 -32.83
N THR A 81 21.30 -32.17 -32.99
CA THR A 81 22.41 -32.30 -32.05
C THR A 81 23.18 -30.98 -32.01
N VAL A 82 22.98 -30.19 -30.97
CA VAL A 82 23.83 -29.04 -30.65
C VAL A 82 24.82 -29.47 -29.56
N ALA A 83 26.10 -29.39 -29.91
CA ALA A 83 27.26 -29.56 -29.03
C ALA A 83 27.16 -28.61 -27.82
N PRO A 84 27.82 -28.91 -26.69
CA PRO A 84 27.70 -28.12 -25.46
C PRO A 84 28.05 -26.66 -25.74
N THR A 85 27.05 -25.79 -25.60
CA THR A 85 27.22 -24.34 -25.73
C THR A 85 28.12 -23.89 -24.58
N ALA A 86 29.30 -23.37 -24.92
CA ALA A 86 30.21 -22.77 -23.95
C ALA A 86 29.51 -21.63 -23.21
N LEU A 87 29.76 -21.53 -21.90
CA LEU A 87 29.31 -20.39 -21.08
C LEU A 87 29.81 -19.07 -21.71
N PRO A 88 29.01 -17.99 -21.64
CA PRO A 88 29.43 -16.68 -22.13
C PRO A 88 30.68 -16.23 -21.37
N THR A 89 31.77 -15.98 -22.11
CA THR A 89 33.06 -15.55 -21.56
C THR A 89 32.99 -14.10 -21.12
N LEU A 90 33.05 -13.87 -19.80
CA LEU A 90 33.37 -12.59 -19.19
C LEU A 90 34.76 -12.12 -19.64
N GLU A 91 34.96 -10.81 -19.73
CA GLU A 91 36.31 -10.23 -19.87
C GLU A 91 37.12 -10.61 -18.61
N PRO A 92 38.36 -11.14 -18.73
CA PRO A 92 39.13 -11.64 -17.59
C PRO A 92 39.34 -10.55 -16.53
N CYS A 93 39.16 -10.89 -15.26
CA CYS A 93 39.44 -9.96 -14.17
C CYS A 93 40.95 -9.78 -13.98
N ASP A 94 41.51 -8.63 -14.40
CA ASP A 94 42.95 -8.31 -14.33
C ASP A 94 43.42 -7.82 -12.94
N LEU A 95 42.68 -8.14 -11.88
CA LEU A 95 43.02 -7.75 -10.50
C LEU A 95 43.83 -8.83 -9.78
N SER A 96 44.92 -8.43 -9.12
CA SER A 96 45.66 -9.27 -8.17
C SER A 96 45.01 -9.17 -6.77
N LEU A 97 44.31 -10.22 -6.32
CA LEU A 97 43.61 -10.24 -5.04
C LEU A 97 43.72 -11.60 -4.30
N ASP A 98 43.34 -11.63 -3.03
CA ASP A 98 43.12 -12.88 -2.30
C ASP A 98 41.61 -13.17 -2.22
N LEU A 99 41.19 -14.35 -2.71
CA LEU A 99 39.80 -14.78 -2.75
C LEU A 99 39.60 -16.03 -1.87
N PHE A 100 38.80 -15.92 -0.82
CA PHE A 100 38.60 -17.00 0.15
C PHE A 100 37.13 -17.42 0.23
N PHE A 101 36.84 -18.70 0.01
CA PHE A 101 35.48 -19.23 0.09
C PHE A 101 35.20 -19.85 1.46
N VAL A 102 34.03 -19.57 2.01
CA VAL A 102 33.48 -20.17 3.24
C VAL A 102 32.18 -20.86 2.85
N LEU A 103 32.19 -22.19 2.80
CA LEU A 103 31.15 -23.00 2.20
C LEU A 103 30.41 -23.84 3.25
N ASP A 104 29.09 -23.73 3.25
CA ASP A 104 28.23 -24.55 4.08
C ASP A 104 28.24 -26.01 3.59
N GLY A 105 28.75 -26.89 4.45
CA GLY A 105 28.79 -28.33 4.27
C GLY A 105 27.93 -29.06 5.30
N SER A 106 26.96 -28.36 5.89
CA SER A 106 26.08 -28.87 6.95
C SER A 106 25.09 -29.93 6.47
N GLY A 107 24.22 -30.37 7.37
CA GLY A 107 23.21 -31.39 7.13
C GLY A 107 22.08 -30.94 6.20
N SER A 108 21.78 -29.63 6.14
CA SER A 108 20.75 -29.04 5.28
C SER A 108 21.13 -29.09 3.81
N VAL A 109 22.43 -28.94 3.50
CA VAL A 109 22.93 -29.03 2.12
C VAL A 109 22.92 -30.49 1.66
N GLY A 110 22.16 -30.80 0.61
CA GLY A 110 22.12 -32.13 0.00
C GLY A 110 23.46 -32.54 -0.62
N PHE A 111 23.69 -33.84 -0.83
CA PHE A 111 24.92 -34.31 -1.50
C PHE A 111 25.04 -33.78 -2.94
N ALA A 112 23.92 -33.73 -3.68
CA ALA A 112 23.89 -33.15 -5.02
C ALA A 112 24.07 -31.62 -5.00
N ASP A 113 23.48 -30.95 -4.01
CA ASP A 113 23.60 -29.49 -3.85
C ASP A 113 25.03 -29.08 -3.50
N PHE A 114 25.71 -29.86 -2.65
CA PHE A 114 27.13 -29.65 -2.35
C PHE A 114 28.03 -29.86 -3.58
N ASP A 115 27.66 -30.78 -4.48
CA ASP A 115 28.33 -30.90 -5.79
C ASP A 115 28.11 -29.66 -6.66
N MET A 116 26.94 -29.01 -6.60
CA MET A 116 26.69 -27.74 -7.28
C MET A 116 27.51 -26.59 -6.66
N VAL A 117 27.67 -26.54 -5.34
CA VAL A 117 28.54 -25.57 -4.65
C VAL A 117 30.00 -25.72 -5.11
N LYS A 118 30.51 -26.95 -5.27
CA LYS A 118 31.85 -27.18 -5.83
C LYS A 118 31.97 -26.65 -7.26
N GLN A 119 30.97 -26.91 -8.11
CA GLN A 119 30.95 -26.40 -9.48
C GLN A 119 30.91 -24.87 -9.54
N PHE A 120 30.17 -24.24 -8.62
CA PHE A 120 30.13 -22.78 -8.48
C PHE A 120 31.50 -22.19 -8.16
N VAL A 121 32.20 -22.74 -7.17
CA VAL A 121 33.55 -22.28 -6.80
C VAL A 121 34.50 -22.40 -7.99
N VAL A 122 34.47 -23.53 -8.71
CA VAL A 122 35.27 -23.73 -9.94
C VAL A 122 34.90 -22.68 -11.00
N ALA A 123 33.62 -22.40 -11.19
CA ALA A 123 33.17 -21.45 -12.20
C ALA A 123 33.54 -20.00 -11.87
N VAL A 124 33.44 -19.57 -10.60
CA VAL A 124 33.91 -18.23 -10.18
C VAL A 124 35.41 -18.13 -10.36
N VAL A 125 36.17 -19.13 -9.92
CA VAL A 125 37.64 -19.11 -10.00
C VAL A 125 38.17 -19.09 -11.43
N SER A 126 37.48 -19.73 -12.38
CA SER A 126 37.88 -19.69 -13.80
C SER A 126 37.76 -18.32 -14.47
N THR A 127 37.14 -17.33 -13.80
CA THR A 127 37.09 -15.93 -14.26
C THR A 127 38.33 -15.10 -13.84
N PHE A 128 39.20 -15.66 -13.00
CA PHE A 128 40.40 -15.00 -12.48
C PHE A 128 41.69 -15.70 -12.97
N THR A 129 42.78 -14.94 -13.09
CA THR A 129 44.11 -15.51 -13.32
C THR A 129 44.72 -16.00 -12.01
N ILE A 130 44.67 -17.31 -11.76
CA ILE A 130 45.17 -17.91 -10.52
C ILE A 130 46.68 -18.11 -10.57
N SER A 131 47.39 -17.44 -9.66
CA SER A 131 48.84 -17.58 -9.50
C SER A 131 49.28 -17.13 -8.11
N LEU A 132 50.51 -17.47 -7.69
CA LEU A 132 51.06 -17.00 -6.41
C LEU A 132 51.30 -15.48 -6.37
N THR A 133 51.38 -14.83 -7.53
CA THR A 133 51.63 -13.39 -7.66
C THR A 133 50.38 -12.58 -7.98
N ASP A 134 49.39 -13.18 -8.63
CA ASP A 134 48.14 -12.54 -9.05
C ASP A 134 47.02 -12.90 -8.06
N THR A 135 46.02 -13.69 -8.48
CA THR A 135 44.92 -14.10 -7.61
C THR A 135 45.25 -15.40 -6.87
N ARG A 136 45.20 -15.37 -5.54
CA ARG A 136 45.34 -16.55 -4.68
C ARG A 136 43.98 -16.95 -4.15
N VAL A 137 43.69 -18.25 -4.17
CA VAL A 137 42.40 -18.81 -3.76
C VAL A 137 42.55 -19.76 -2.57
N GLY A 138 41.55 -19.79 -1.70
CA GLY A 138 41.46 -20.70 -0.56
C GLY A 138 40.00 -21.08 -0.27
N VAL A 139 39.80 -22.22 0.38
CA VAL A 139 38.47 -22.76 0.69
C VAL A 139 38.42 -23.32 2.11
N LEU A 140 37.38 -22.91 2.82
CA LEU A 140 36.96 -23.46 4.09
C LEU A 140 35.56 -24.07 3.94
N GLN A 141 35.38 -25.29 4.41
CA GLN A 141 34.07 -25.92 4.56
C GLN A 141 33.68 -25.92 6.04
N TYR A 142 32.43 -25.61 6.36
CA TYR A 142 31.93 -25.63 7.73
C TYR A 142 30.63 -26.40 7.92
N SER A 143 30.44 -26.91 9.13
CA SER A 143 29.20 -27.43 9.69
C SER A 143 29.18 -27.17 11.20
N ASP A 144 29.14 -28.22 12.04
CA ASP A 144 29.33 -28.10 13.50
C ASP A 144 30.75 -27.64 13.88
N GLY A 145 31.70 -27.86 12.98
CA GLY A 145 33.06 -27.36 13.04
C GLY A 145 33.49 -26.78 11.70
N SER A 146 34.71 -26.25 11.63
CA SER A 146 35.26 -25.66 10.40
C SER A 146 36.52 -26.43 9.99
N THR A 147 36.60 -26.80 8.72
CA THR A 147 37.76 -27.47 8.12
C THR A 147 38.32 -26.58 7.02
N LEU A 148 39.61 -26.26 7.13
CA LEU A 148 40.35 -25.61 6.07
C LEU A 148 40.73 -26.66 5.01
N GLU A 149 40.09 -26.62 3.85
CA GLU A 149 40.31 -27.58 2.76
C GLU A 149 41.60 -27.23 2.00
N CYS A 150 41.81 -25.93 1.75
CA CYS A 150 43.07 -25.37 1.27
C CYS A 150 43.19 -23.90 1.67
N ASN A 151 44.41 -23.45 1.94
CA ASN A 151 44.71 -22.06 2.30
C ASN A 151 45.15 -21.23 1.08
N LEU A 152 45.16 -19.91 1.25
CA LEU A 152 45.60 -18.96 0.23
C LEU A 152 47.06 -19.22 -0.18
N GLY A 153 47.25 -19.66 -1.42
CA GLY A 153 48.56 -19.93 -2.01
C GLY A 153 49.03 -21.38 -1.90
N ASP A 154 48.22 -22.30 -1.35
CA ASP A 154 48.52 -23.75 -1.37
C ASP A 154 48.47 -24.32 -2.80
N HIS A 155 47.65 -23.70 -3.65
CA HIS A 155 47.45 -24.07 -5.05
C HIS A 155 47.96 -22.95 -5.97
N PRO A 156 49.12 -23.12 -6.63
CA PRO A 156 49.74 -22.06 -7.43
C PRO A 156 49.11 -21.87 -8.82
N ASP A 157 48.17 -22.73 -9.21
CA ASP A 157 47.47 -22.70 -10.50
C ASP A 157 46.03 -23.25 -10.39
N GLU A 158 45.17 -22.84 -11.32
CA GLU A 158 43.75 -23.22 -11.39
C GLU A 158 43.56 -24.73 -11.40
N SER A 159 44.37 -25.48 -12.15
CA SER A 159 44.19 -26.94 -12.29
C SER A 159 44.38 -27.68 -10.95
N SER A 160 45.35 -27.25 -10.16
CA SER A 160 45.62 -27.80 -8.83
C SER A 160 44.51 -27.43 -7.83
N PHE A 161 43.96 -26.22 -7.91
CA PHE A 161 42.85 -25.77 -7.06
C PHE A 161 41.54 -26.49 -7.40
N VAL A 162 41.17 -26.58 -8.68
CA VAL A 162 39.98 -27.28 -9.16
C VAL A 162 40.00 -28.75 -8.73
N SER A 163 41.18 -29.40 -8.78
CA SER A 163 41.35 -30.77 -8.32
C SER A 163 41.11 -30.92 -6.81
N ALA A 164 41.55 -29.95 -6.01
CA ALA A 164 41.32 -29.93 -4.56
C ALA A 164 39.84 -29.73 -4.21
N VAL A 165 39.18 -28.74 -4.84
CA VAL A 165 37.74 -28.48 -4.63
C VAL A 165 36.89 -29.67 -5.07
N SER A 166 37.20 -30.27 -6.22
CA SER A 166 36.46 -31.45 -6.73
C SER A 166 36.53 -32.65 -5.78
N GLY A 167 37.63 -32.77 -5.01
CA GLY A 167 37.85 -33.84 -4.04
C GLY A 167 37.21 -33.62 -2.67
N MET A 168 36.59 -32.46 -2.42
CA MET A 168 35.93 -32.16 -1.14
C MET A 168 34.72 -33.06 -0.91
N ALA A 169 34.60 -33.58 0.31
CA ALA A 169 33.46 -34.35 0.78
C ALA A 169 32.64 -33.55 1.79
N ARG A 170 31.31 -33.63 1.68
CA ARG A 170 30.39 -32.95 2.61
C ARG A 170 30.54 -33.48 4.04
N GLN A 171 30.65 -32.57 5.01
CA GLN A 171 30.84 -32.91 6.43
C GLN A 171 29.55 -33.36 7.13
N GLY A 172 28.41 -32.72 6.82
CA GLY A 172 27.17 -32.86 7.59
C GLY A 172 27.27 -32.25 9.00
N GLY A 173 26.14 -32.06 9.67
CA GLY A 173 26.07 -31.44 11.02
C GLY A 173 25.24 -30.16 11.02
N GLY A 174 25.38 -29.33 12.05
CA GLY A 174 24.69 -28.03 12.14
C GLY A 174 25.34 -26.90 11.32
N THR A 175 24.65 -25.78 11.16
CA THR A 175 25.12 -24.60 10.41
C THR A 175 25.69 -23.58 11.38
N ARG A 176 27.02 -23.48 11.55
CA ARG A 176 27.67 -22.54 12.49
C ARG A 176 28.52 -21.51 11.77
N THR A 177 27.84 -20.61 11.08
CA THR A 177 28.45 -19.61 10.18
C THR A 177 29.33 -18.63 10.96
N GLY A 178 28.94 -18.23 12.18
CA GLY A 178 29.68 -17.24 12.96
C GLY A 178 31.08 -17.72 13.36
N ARG A 179 31.19 -18.98 13.83
CA ARG A 179 32.48 -19.61 14.12
C ARG A 179 33.29 -19.88 12.86
N ALA A 180 32.65 -20.19 11.74
CA ALA A 180 33.34 -20.39 10.46
C ALA A 180 34.02 -19.10 9.99
N LEU A 181 33.34 -17.95 10.12
CA LEU A 181 33.90 -16.63 9.81
C LEU A 181 35.11 -16.29 10.69
N GLU A 182 35.00 -16.51 12.00
CA GLU A 182 36.12 -16.27 12.92
C GLU A 182 37.32 -17.19 12.62
N PHE A 183 37.05 -18.46 12.35
CA PHE A 183 38.10 -19.41 11.99
C PHE A 183 38.78 -19.03 10.67
N ALA A 184 38.00 -18.65 9.66
CA ALA A 184 38.53 -18.19 8.37
C ALA A 184 39.38 -16.92 8.53
N ARG A 185 38.94 -15.95 9.34
CA ARG A 185 39.70 -14.75 9.68
C ARG A 185 41.09 -15.08 10.25
N LEU A 186 41.15 -16.02 11.19
CA LEU A 186 42.38 -16.36 11.92
C LEU A 186 43.34 -17.27 11.13
N MET A 187 42.80 -18.15 10.28
CA MET A 187 43.58 -19.21 9.64
C MET A 187 43.96 -18.90 8.18
N ALA A 188 43.21 -18.04 7.49
CA ALA A 188 43.50 -17.68 6.10
C ALA A 188 44.82 -16.88 6.00
N ALA A 189 45.70 -17.30 5.08
CA ALA A 189 47.03 -16.73 4.87
C ALA A 189 47.00 -15.45 4.01
N TRP A 190 46.24 -14.45 4.44
CA TRP A 190 46.03 -13.18 3.72
C TRP A 190 47.35 -12.45 3.42
N ARG A 191 47.46 -11.91 2.20
CA ARG A 191 48.50 -10.93 1.83
C ARG A 191 48.21 -9.61 2.53
N PRO A 192 49.24 -8.92 3.04
CA PRO A 192 49.06 -7.59 3.61
C PRO A 192 48.64 -6.59 2.52
N ALA A 193 48.12 -5.44 2.94
CA ALA A 193 47.82 -4.32 2.04
C ALA A 193 49.04 -3.98 1.15
N PRO A 194 48.85 -3.59 -0.13
CA PRO A 194 47.60 -3.11 -0.74
C PRO A 194 46.77 -4.18 -1.45
N VAL A 195 47.07 -5.48 -1.30
CA VAL A 195 46.32 -6.54 -1.99
C VAL A 195 44.87 -6.62 -1.43
N PRO A 196 43.83 -6.53 -2.28
CA PRO A 196 42.44 -6.72 -1.86
C PRO A 196 42.23 -8.12 -1.26
N ARG A 197 41.51 -8.18 -0.14
CA ARG A 197 41.15 -9.42 0.55
C ARG A 197 39.64 -9.60 0.47
N ILE A 198 39.20 -10.66 -0.20
CA ILE A 198 37.78 -10.91 -0.46
C ILE A 198 37.41 -12.28 0.10
N MET A 199 36.28 -12.33 0.80
CA MET A 199 35.66 -13.55 1.30
C MET A 199 34.28 -13.72 0.68
N ILE A 200 33.96 -14.92 0.19
CA ILE A 200 32.62 -15.28 -0.28
C ILE A 200 32.07 -16.37 0.64
N VAL A 201 30.93 -16.10 1.26
CA VAL A 201 30.23 -17.00 2.19
C VAL A 201 29.00 -17.55 1.48
N LEU A 202 28.82 -18.86 1.46
CA LEU A 202 27.66 -19.51 0.86
C LEU A 202 26.97 -20.39 1.91
N THR A 203 25.68 -20.14 2.16
CA THR A 203 24.86 -20.83 3.18
C THR A 203 23.44 -21.09 2.70
N ASP A 204 22.80 -22.15 3.20
CA ASP A 204 21.45 -22.58 2.81
C ASP A 204 20.41 -22.53 3.93
N GLY A 205 20.80 -21.97 5.09
CA GLY A 205 19.96 -21.94 6.28
C GLY A 205 20.47 -20.96 7.33
N GLN A 206 19.69 -20.81 8.41
CA GLN A 206 20.02 -19.95 9.54
C GLN A 206 21.17 -20.53 10.38
N SER A 207 22.12 -19.70 10.76
CA SER A 207 23.22 -20.06 11.63
C SER A 207 22.74 -20.34 13.07
N PHE A 208 23.32 -21.36 13.69
CA PHE A 208 23.11 -21.70 15.10
C PHE A 208 23.98 -20.89 16.07
N ASP A 209 24.83 -20.01 15.55
CA ASP A 209 25.63 -19.06 16.30
C ASP A 209 25.68 -17.69 15.64
N SER A 210 25.93 -16.65 16.44
CA SER A 210 25.94 -15.27 15.97
C SER A 210 27.11 -14.99 15.02
N VAL A 211 26.82 -14.34 13.90
CA VAL A 211 27.77 -13.97 12.85
C VAL A 211 28.39 -12.56 13.05
N VAL A 212 27.77 -11.72 13.88
CA VAL A 212 28.04 -10.27 13.97
C VAL A 212 29.48 -9.96 14.38
N ALA A 213 29.96 -10.53 15.49
CA ALA A 213 31.30 -10.24 16.00
C ALA A 213 32.39 -10.65 15.00
N SER A 214 32.20 -11.78 14.33
CA SER A 214 33.12 -12.29 13.32
C SER A 214 33.13 -11.41 12.07
N ALA A 215 31.97 -10.97 11.61
CA ALA A 215 31.84 -10.07 10.45
C ALA A 215 32.49 -8.69 10.71
N GLN A 216 32.27 -8.11 11.89
CA GLN A 216 32.92 -6.85 12.31
C GLN A 216 34.44 -7.01 12.39
N ALA A 217 34.92 -8.14 12.92
CA ALA A 217 36.34 -8.42 13.03
C ALA A 217 37.01 -8.61 11.65
N LEU A 218 36.30 -9.22 10.69
CA LEU A 218 36.73 -9.33 9.28
C LEU A 218 36.80 -7.94 8.62
N ALA A 219 35.80 -7.09 8.84
CA ALA A 219 35.79 -5.71 8.33
C ALA A 219 36.95 -4.88 8.91
N ALA A 220 37.24 -5.01 10.21
CA ALA A 220 38.38 -4.36 10.87
C ALA A 220 39.73 -4.81 10.29
N ASP A 221 39.82 -6.06 9.86
CA ASP A 221 41.00 -6.61 9.17
C ASP A 221 41.05 -6.21 7.68
N GLN A 222 40.12 -5.38 7.20
CA GLN A 222 39.98 -4.96 5.79
C GLN A 222 39.70 -6.14 4.84
N VAL A 223 38.94 -7.14 5.30
CA VAL A 223 38.42 -8.21 4.45
C VAL A 223 37.03 -7.82 3.96
N THR A 224 36.83 -7.82 2.65
CA THR A 224 35.53 -7.57 2.01
C THR A 224 34.75 -8.87 1.93
N VAL A 225 33.57 -8.93 2.55
CA VAL A 225 32.77 -10.16 2.63
C VAL A 225 31.52 -10.04 1.75
N PHE A 226 31.31 -11.02 0.88
CA PHE A 226 30.08 -11.27 0.13
C PHE A 226 29.33 -12.47 0.72
N ALA A 227 28.01 -12.38 0.81
CA ALA A 227 27.16 -13.46 1.33
C ALA A 227 26.18 -13.92 0.27
N ILE A 228 26.09 -15.25 0.08
CA ILE A 228 25.20 -15.91 -0.86
C ILE A 228 24.28 -16.83 -0.07
N GLY A 229 23.00 -16.50 -0.04
CA GLY A 229 21.95 -17.35 0.52
C GLY A 229 21.29 -18.19 -0.57
N VAL A 230 21.11 -19.49 -0.32
CA VAL A 230 20.46 -20.40 -1.25
C VAL A 230 19.28 -21.11 -0.60
N GLY A 231 18.08 -20.98 -1.15
CA GLY A 231 16.87 -21.60 -0.60
C GLY A 231 16.34 -20.88 0.65
N SER A 232 16.29 -21.58 1.78
CA SER A 232 15.65 -21.12 3.02
C SER A 232 16.63 -20.44 3.99
N PHE A 233 17.21 -19.32 3.55
CA PHE A 233 18.13 -18.48 4.34
C PHE A 233 17.41 -17.33 5.06
N ASP A 234 18.08 -16.72 6.04
CA ASP A 234 17.62 -15.49 6.71
C ASP A 234 18.33 -14.26 6.12
N HIS A 235 17.59 -13.36 5.48
CA HIS A 235 18.11 -12.12 4.89
C HIS A 235 18.89 -11.27 5.91
N SER A 236 18.41 -11.18 7.15
CA SER A 236 19.04 -10.37 8.19
C SER A 236 20.40 -10.94 8.59
N GLU A 237 20.54 -12.27 8.59
CA GLU A 237 21.81 -12.93 8.86
C GLU A 237 22.81 -12.72 7.71
N LEU A 238 22.39 -12.79 6.45
CA LEU A 238 23.24 -12.48 5.29
C LEU A 238 23.73 -11.02 5.32
N LEU A 239 22.88 -10.07 5.73
CA LEU A 239 23.30 -8.69 5.95
C LEU A 239 24.35 -8.58 7.05
N GLN A 240 24.15 -9.25 8.19
CA GLN A 240 25.14 -9.25 9.27
C GLN A 240 26.49 -9.84 8.82
N ILE A 241 26.50 -10.90 8.00
CA ILE A 241 27.73 -11.51 7.45
C ILE A 241 28.52 -10.51 6.59
N THR A 242 27.83 -9.65 5.83
CA THR A 242 28.46 -8.64 4.96
C THR A 242 28.78 -7.32 5.70
N ASN A 243 28.65 -7.31 7.03
CA ASN A 243 28.73 -6.10 7.86
C ASN A 243 27.76 -5.01 7.38
N ASN A 244 26.52 -5.44 7.12
CA ASN A 244 25.34 -4.67 6.72
C ASN A 244 25.48 -3.95 5.36
N ASN A 245 26.20 -4.58 4.42
CA ASN A 245 26.33 -4.07 3.06
C ASN A 245 25.39 -4.83 2.09
N GLN A 246 24.21 -4.26 1.83
CA GLN A 246 23.21 -4.83 0.91
C GLN A 246 23.77 -5.13 -0.48
N GLY A 247 24.71 -4.32 -0.99
CA GLY A 247 25.32 -4.54 -2.31
C GLY A 247 26.19 -5.79 -2.41
N ARG A 248 26.45 -6.46 -1.28
CA ARG A 248 27.26 -7.69 -1.19
C ARG A 248 26.45 -8.94 -0.83
N VAL A 249 25.13 -8.83 -0.77
CA VAL A 249 24.21 -9.94 -0.49
C VAL A 249 23.60 -10.46 -1.80
N PHE A 250 23.64 -11.76 -2.01
CA PHE A 250 23.03 -12.43 -3.15
C PHE A 250 22.06 -13.51 -2.68
N GLU A 251 20.81 -13.38 -3.09
CA GLU A 251 19.72 -14.28 -2.71
C GLU A 251 19.32 -15.15 -3.89
N LEU A 252 19.35 -16.47 -3.70
CA LEU A 252 19.12 -17.46 -4.73
C LEU A 252 18.00 -18.40 -4.30
N ALA A 253 16.99 -18.58 -5.15
CA ALA A 253 15.83 -19.40 -4.82
C ALA A 253 16.17 -20.89 -4.58
N ASP A 254 17.18 -21.41 -5.29
CA ASP A 254 17.69 -22.77 -5.12
C ASP A 254 19.12 -22.90 -5.67
N PHE A 255 19.75 -24.08 -5.48
CA PHE A 255 21.12 -24.35 -5.92
C PHE A 255 21.28 -24.35 -7.45
N SER A 256 20.20 -24.51 -8.22
CA SER A 256 20.23 -24.43 -9.68
C SER A 256 20.36 -22.98 -10.19
N ALA A 257 19.87 -22.00 -9.41
CA ALA A 257 19.99 -20.58 -9.70
C ALA A 257 21.44 -20.06 -9.57
N ILE A 258 22.34 -20.81 -8.91
CA ILE A 258 23.75 -20.44 -8.76
C ILE A 258 24.43 -20.30 -10.12
N ALA A 259 24.18 -21.22 -11.06
CA ALA A 259 24.79 -21.22 -12.39
C ALA A 259 24.41 -19.98 -13.22
N GLN A 260 23.21 -19.44 -13.00
CA GLN A 260 22.70 -18.26 -13.71
C GLN A 260 23.26 -16.95 -13.15
N ASN A 261 23.81 -16.97 -11.93
CA ASN A 261 24.27 -15.78 -11.20
C ASN A 261 25.81 -15.66 -11.10
N ILE A 262 26.57 -16.61 -11.67
CA ILE A 262 28.05 -16.61 -11.67
C ILE A 262 28.60 -15.27 -12.18
N ASN A 263 28.09 -14.77 -13.31
CA ASN A 263 28.60 -13.54 -13.91
C ASN A 263 28.32 -12.30 -13.04
N ARG A 264 27.20 -12.29 -12.33
CA ARG A 264 26.82 -11.19 -11.43
C ARG A 264 27.74 -11.15 -10.20
N ILE A 265 28.01 -12.31 -9.62
CA ILE A 265 28.87 -12.45 -8.42
C ILE A 265 30.34 -12.17 -8.79
N ALA A 266 30.84 -12.78 -9.86
CA ALA A 266 32.21 -12.56 -10.34
C ALA A 266 32.44 -11.09 -10.74
N GLY A 267 31.46 -10.45 -11.39
CA GLY A 267 31.51 -9.03 -11.74
C GLY A 267 31.58 -8.12 -10.50
N ALA A 268 30.74 -8.37 -9.48
CA ALA A 268 30.77 -7.60 -8.24
C ALA A 268 32.13 -7.72 -7.50
N VAL A 269 32.66 -8.94 -7.41
CA VAL A 269 33.98 -9.24 -6.81
C VAL A 269 35.12 -8.56 -7.57
N CYS A 270 34.98 -8.44 -8.91
CA CYS A 270 35.99 -7.80 -9.75
C CYS A 270 35.92 -6.26 -9.73
N ILE A 271 34.74 -5.65 -9.61
CA ILE A 271 34.60 -4.18 -9.74
C ILE A 271 34.87 -3.45 -8.42
N GLU A 272 34.48 -4.04 -7.30
CA GLU A 272 34.55 -3.36 -5.99
C GLU A 272 35.99 -2.97 -5.58
N PRO A 273 37.03 -3.81 -5.78
CA PRO A 273 38.41 -3.42 -5.48
C PRO A 273 38.95 -2.27 -6.35
N THR A 274 38.47 -2.13 -7.58
CA THR A 274 38.89 -1.05 -8.50
C THR A 274 38.34 0.33 -8.14
N GLN A 275 37.22 0.40 -7.42
CA GLN A 275 36.68 1.68 -6.94
C GLN A 275 37.41 2.24 -5.71
N ALA A 276 38.22 1.40 -5.04
CA ALA A 276 39.04 1.80 -3.89
C ALA A 276 40.35 2.54 -4.26
N VAL A 277 40.71 2.64 -5.55
CA VAL A 277 42.03 3.18 -5.99
C VAL A 277 42.00 4.68 -6.31
N THR A 278 40.83 5.33 -6.33
CA THR A 278 40.71 6.80 -6.50
C THR A 278 40.54 7.59 -5.21
N THR A 279 40.75 6.99 -4.04
CA THR A 279 40.66 7.73 -2.78
C THR A 279 42.03 8.11 -2.24
N VAL A 280 42.21 9.43 -2.16
CA VAL A 280 43.29 10.14 -1.52
C VAL A 280 43.54 9.59 -0.11
N ALA A 281 44.81 9.59 0.31
CA ALA A 281 45.34 9.34 1.65
C ALA A 281 44.37 9.69 2.80
N PRO A 282 44.40 8.94 3.92
CA PRO A 282 43.35 8.92 4.94
C PRO A 282 43.07 10.34 5.41
N THR A 283 42.02 10.89 4.81
CA THR A 283 41.48 12.17 5.22
C THR A 283 40.63 11.81 6.42
N ALA A 284 40.87 12.51 7.52
CA ALA A 284 40.04 12.44 8.71
C ALA A 284 38.56 12.40 8.33
N LEU A 285 37.75 11.73 9.16
CA LEU A 285 36.29 11.82 9.16
C LEU A 285 35.90 13.23 8.69
N PRO A 286 35.04 13.40 7.67
CA PRO A 286 34.67 14.73 7.20
C PRO A 286 34.17 15.48 8.43
N THR A 287 34.98 16.44 8.87
CA THR A 287 34.66 17.28 10.01
C THR A 287 33.52 18.14 9.49
N LEU A 288 32.32 17.87 10.00
CA LEU A 288 31.23 18.83 9.91
C LEU A 288 31.78 20.18 10.36
N GLU A 289 31.46 21.23 9.62
CA GLU A 289 31.68 22.59 10.12
C GLU A 289 31.02 22.66 11.51
N PRO A 290 31.75 23.06 12.57
CA PRO A 290 31.22 23.05 13.93
C PRO A 290 29.89 23.80 13.99
N CYS A 291 28.90 23.20 14.64
CA CYS A 291 27.61 23.85 14.79
C CYS A 291 27.75 25.02 15.79
N ASP A 292 27.91 26.25 15.30
CA ASP A 292 28.06 27.48 16.11
C ASP A 292 26.71 27.99 16.69
N LEU A 293 25.85 27.07 17.13
CA LEU A 293 24.55 27.35 17.74
C LEU A 293 24.57 27.10 19.25
N SER A 294 24.15 28.11 20.03
CA SER A 294 23.87 27.96 21.46
C SER A 294 22.45 27.43 21.67
N LEU A 295 22.28 26.14 21.99
CA LEU A 295 20.97 25.50 22.16
C LEU A 295 20.89 24.56 23.37
N ASP A 296 19.69 24.15 23.75
CA ASP A 296 19.48 23.03 24.67
C ASP A 296 19.11 21.77 23.87
N LEU A 297 19.87 20.69 24.05
CA LEU A 297 19.69 19.42 23.35
C LEU A 297 19.33 18.32 24.36
N PHE A 298 18.14 17.73 24.24
CA PHE A 298 17.66 16.73 25.18
C PHE A 298 17.33 15.42 24.48
N PHE A 299 17.94 14.32 24.91
CA PHE A 299 17.71 13.00 24.34
C PHE A 299 16.67 12.23 25.16
N VAL A 300 15.75 11.56 24.48
CA VAL A 300 14.78 10.63 25.06
C VAL A 300 15.00 9.27 24.39
N LEU A 301 15.54 8.32 25.15
CA LEU A 301 16.09 7.08 24.62
C LEU A 301 15.28 5.88 25.11
N ASP A 302 14.83 5.06 24.16
CA ASP A 302 14.18 3.79 24.48
C ASP A 302 15.19 2.81 25.08
N GLY A 303 14.93 2.42 26.32
CA GLY A 303 15.67 1.41 27.07
C GLY A 303 14.76 0.24 27.46
N SER A 304 13.68 0.01 26.72
CA SER A 304 12.68 -1.03 26.95
C SER A 304 13.22 -2.45 26.67
N GLY A 305 12.33 -3.44 26.74
CA GLY A 305 12.64 -4.85 26.54
C GLY A 305 12.87 -5.25 25.09
N SER A 306 12.37 -4.47 24.12
CA SER A 306 12.61 -4.70 22.68
C SER A 306 14.04 -4.37 22.27
N VAL A 307 14.65 -3.37 22.92
CA VAL A 307 16.05 -2.99 22.67
C VAL A 307 16.99 -3.98 23.36
N SER A 308 17.94 -4.58 22.62
CA SER A 308 18.94 -5.46 23.23
C SER A 308 20.00 -4.66 24.02
N VAL A 309 20.81 -5.33 24.85
CA VAL A 309 21.95 -4.65 25.54
C VAL A 309 22.92 -4.05 24.50
N ALA A 310 23.20 -4.80 23.43
CA ALA A 310 24.14 -4.39 22.40
C ALA A 310 23.59 -3.22 21.57
N ASP A 311 22.30 -3.25 21.25
CA ASP A 311 21.64 -2.15 20.52
C ASP A 311 21.59 -0.89 21.38
N PHE A 312 21.32 -1.02 22.69
CA PHE A 312 21.38 0.09 23.62
C PHE A 312 22.80 0.67 23.75
N ASP A 313 23.85 -0.16 23.63
CA ASP A 313 25.23 0.33 23.54
C ASP A 313 25.47 1.13 22.25
N MET A 314 24.84 0.79 21.13
CA MET A 314 24.87 1.59 19.89
C MET A 314 24.13 2.92 20.06
N VAL A 315 22.99 2.94 20.75
CA VAL A 315 22.27 4.18 21.09
C VAL A 315 23.15 5.12 21.92
N LYS A 316 23.90 4.60 22.89
CA LYS A 316 24.87 5.41 23.67
C LYS A 316 25.95 6.00 22.77
N GLN A 317 26.51 5.21 21.85
CA GLN A 317 27.53 5.69 20.90
C GLN A 317 26.97 6.76 19.96
N PHE A 318 25.72 6.63 19.54
CA PHE A 318 25.04 7.63 18.73
C PHE A 318 24.91 8.97 19.47
N VAL A 319 24.46 8.96 20.72
CA VAL A 319 24.34 10.17 21.55
C VAL A 319 25.71 10.85 21.69
N VAL A 320 26.76 10.07 21.97
CA VAL A 320 28.14 10.59 22.04
C VAL A 320 28.56 11.22 20.70
N ALA A 321 28.27 10.56 19.58
CA ALA A 321 28.65 11.05 18.26
C ALA A 321 27.91 12.34 17.88
N VAL A 322 26.60 12.43 18.12
CA VAL A 322 25.83 13.67 17.88
C VAL A 322 26.36 14.80 18.75
N VAL A 323 26.59 14.55 20.05
CA VAL A 323 27.09 15.56 20.98
C VAL A 323 28.49 16.06 20.63
N SER A 324 29.36 15.22 20.07
CA SER A 324 30.70 15.61 19.62
C SER A 324 30.72 16.62 18.46
N THR A 325 29.56 16.90 17.84
CA THR A 325 29.41 17.93 16.80
C THR A 325 29.10 19.33 17.34
N PHE A 326 28.84 19.45 18.66
CA PHE A 326 28.48 20.70 19.34
C PHE A 326 29.53 21.10 20.38
N THR A 327 29.66 22.40 20.63
CA THR A 327 30.47 22.92 21.74
C THR A 327 29.69 22.86 23.05
N ILE A 328 29.91 21.81 23.85
CA ILE A 328 29.19 21.61 25.11
C ILE A 328 29.75 22.51 26.21
N SER A 329 28.90 23.40 26.72
CA SER A 329 29.20 24.22 27.90
C SER A 329 27.93 24.75 28.58
N LEU A 330 28.05 25.22 29.82
CA LEU A 330 26.91 25.80 30.55
C LEU A 330 26.34 27.09 29.91
N THR A 331 27.13 27.76 29.08
CA THR A 331 26.75 29.02 28.42
C THR A 331 26.38 28.86 26.96
N ASP A 332 26.78 27.75 26.33
CA ASP A 332 26.61 27.50 24.90
C ASP A 332 25.61 26.35 24.70
N THR A 333 26.02 25.17 24.20
CA THR A 333 25.13 24.01 24.11
C THR A 333 25.08 23.23 25.42
N ARG A 334 23.87 23.03 25.96
CA ARG A 334 23.63 22.18 27.14
C ARG A 334 22.93 20.90 26.72
N VAL A 335 23.36 19.77 27.29
CA VAL A 335 22.85 18.44 26.95
C VAL A 335 22.22 17.74 28.15
N GLY A 336 21.18 16.95 27.90
CA GLY A 336 20.50 16.13 28.89
C GLY A 336 19.99 14.82 28.27
N VAL A 337 19.80 13.79 29.09
CA VAL A 337 19.40 12.45 28.64
C VAL A 337 18.37 11.86 29.60
N LEU A 338 17.26 11.40 29.03
CA LEU A 338 16.22 10.60 29.65
C LEU A 338 16.23 9.21 29.01
N GLN A 339 16.23 8.17 29.82
CA GLN A 339 15.96 6.80 29.39
C GLN A 339 14.54 6.42 29.79
N TYR A 340 13.80 5.68 28.94
CA TYR A 340 12.46 5.21 29.27
C TYR A 340 12.21 3.73 28.93
N SER A 341 11.24 3.17 29.62
CA SER A 341 10.68 1.84 29.45
C SER A 341 9.25 1.87 30.01
N ASP A 342 8.90 1.00 30.98
CA ASP A 342 7.63 1.09 31.73
C ASP A 342 7.51 2.37 32.56
N GLY A 343 8.66 2.98 32.89
CA GLY A 343 8.79 4.27 33.51
C GLY A 343 9.92 5.08 32.87
N SER A 344 10.07 6.33 33.30
CA SER A 344 11.09 7.25 32.78
C SER A 344 12.12 7.58 33.85
N THR A 345 13.39 7.54 33.49
CA THR A 345 14.52 7.84 34.38
C THR A 345 15.38 8.94 33.78
N LEU A 346 15.49 10.05 34.50
CA LEU A 346 16.38 11.15 34.14
C LEU A 346 17.81 10.77 34.51
N GLU A 347 18.62 10.45 33.51
CA GLU A 347 20.02 10.04 33.69
C GLU A 347 20.91 11.26 33.95
N CYS A 348 20.66 12.35 33.23
CA CYS A 348 21.20 13.68 33.53
C CYS A 348 20.31 14.78 32.94
N ASN A 349 20.24 15.92 33.62
CA ASN A 349 19.46 17.08 33.19
C ASN A 349 20.32 18.11 32.45
N LEU A 350 19.66 19.06 31.77
CA LEU A 350 20.29 20.16 31.05
C LEU A 350 21.15 21.02 32.00
N GLY A 351 22.46 20.97 31.79
CA GLY A 351 23.44 21.74 32.57
C GLY A 351 24.05 21.00 33.77
N ASP A 352 23.71 19.72 33.98
CA ASP A 352 24.38 18.89 35.00
C ASP A 352 25.84 18.59 34.62
N HIS A 353 26.12 18.54 33.31
CA HIS A 353 27.44 18.28 32.74
C HIS A 353 27.98 19.54 32.03
N PRO A 354 29.01 20.21 32.58
CA PRO A 354 29.52 21.47 32.04
C PRO A 354 30.45 21.31 30.82
N ASP A 355 30.82 20.07 30.48
CA ASP A 355 31.71 19.75 29.37
C ASP A 355 31.40 18.36 28.77
N GLU A 356 31.80 18.15 27.52
CA GLU A 356 31.59 16.92 26.75
C GLU A 356 32.12 15.67 27.49
N SER A 357 33.32 15.76 28.09
CA SER A 357 33.94 14.59 28.73
C SER A 357 33.13 14.06 29.92
N SER A 358 32.55 14.97 30.69
CA SER A 358 31.69 14.63 31.83
C SER A 358 30.34 14.05 31.38
N PHE A 359 29.78 14.55 30.28
CA PHE A 359 28.53 14.04 29.70
C PHE A 359 28.72 12.65 29.06
N VAL A 360 29.76 12.48 28.25
CA VAL A 360 30.11 11.19 27.62
C VAL A 360 30.32 10.10 28.68
N SER A 361 30.96 10.44 29.80
CA SER A 361 31.13 9.52 30.93
C SER A 361 29.80 9.11 31.56
N ALA A 362 28.85 10.04 31.69
CA ALA A 362 27.51 9.75 32.20
C ALA A 362 26.72 8.84 31.26
N VAL A 363 26.70 9.17 29.96
CA VAL A 363 26.02 8.35 28.93
C VAL A 363 26.62 6.96 28.84
N SER A 364 27.95 6.84 28.83
CA SER A 364 28.64 5.54 28.77
C SER A 364 28.30 4.63 29.95
N GLY A 365 27.99 5.21 31.11
CA GLY A 365 27.62 4.50 32.34
C GLY A 365 26.16 4.06 32.43
N MET A 366 25.30 4.47 31.49
CA MET A 366 23.88 4.09 31.50
C MET A 366 23.69 2.59 31.26
N ALA A 367 22.77 2.00 32.03
CA ALA A 367 22.36 0.61 31.92
C ALA A 367 20.92 0.51 31.42
N ARG A 368 20.65 -0.44 30.52
CA ARG A 368 19.32 -0.68 29.96
C ARG A 368 18.34 -1.13 31.04
N GLN A 369 17.13 -0.56 31.05
CA GLN A 369 16.11 -0.82 32.07
C GLN A 369 15.26 -2.06 31.79
N GLY A 370 14.93 -2.31 30.52
CA GLY A 370 13.93 -3.32 30.14
C GLY A 370 12.51 -2.92 30.54
N GLY A 371 11.50 -3.60 29.99
CA GLY A 371 10.08 -3.31 30.25
C GLY A 371 9.31 -2.95 28.99
N GLY A 372 8.12 -2.37 29.11
CA GLY A 372 7.35 -1.88 27.96
C GLY A 372 7.87 -0.58 27.35
N THR A 373 7.48 -0.25 26.13
CA THR A 373 7.81 1.01 25.43
C THR A 373 6.72 2.05 25.70
N ARG A 374 6.92 2.99 26.62
CA ARG A 374 5.92 4.05 26.95
C ARG A 374 6.42 5.44 26.58
N THR A 375 6.44 5.69 25.28
CA THR A 375 7.01 6.90 24.67
C THR A 375 6.22 8.15 25.06
N GLY A 376 4.89 8.06 25.17
CA GLY A 376 4.03 9.21 25.47
C GLY A 376 4.29 9.80 26.86
N ARG A 377 4.36 8.94 27.89
CA ARG A 377 4.75 9.35 29.25
C ARG A 377 6.19 9.83 29.34
N ALA A 378 7.10 9.25 28.55
CA ALA A 378 8.48 9.71 28.50
C ALA A 378 8.61 11.14 27.97
N LEU A 379 7.84 11.49 26.93
CA LEU A 379 7.78 12.84 26.37
C LEU A 379 7.22 13.85 27.38
N GLU A 380 6.14 13.52 28.08
CA GLU A 380 5.57 14.39 29.11
C GLU A 380 6.54 14.58 30.29
N PHE A 381 7.17 13.48 30.74
CA PHE A 381 8.16 13.54 31.79
C PHE A 381 9.37 14.39 31.40
N ALA A 382 9.87 14.24 30.17
CA ALA A 382 10.95 15.07 29.62
C ALA A 382 10.54 16.56 29.59
N ARG A 383 9.33 16.87 29.12
CA ARG A 383 8.79 18.23 29.09
C ARG A 383 8.83 18.89 30.48
N LEU A 384 8.36 18.19 31.51
CA LEU A 384 8.21 18.72 32.86
C LEU A 384 9.52 18.78 33.66
N MET A 385 10.42 17.83 33.43
CA MET A 385 11.61 17.65 34.26
C MET A 385 12.88 18.26 33.65
N ALA A 386 12.94 18.44 32.33
CA ALA A 386 14.10 19.02 31.68
C ALA A 386 14.25 20.51 32.03
N ALA A 387 15.46 20.91 32.42
CA ALA A 387 15.80 22.26 32.88
C ALA A 387 16.03 23.24 31.70
N TRP A 388 15.04 23.38 30.82
CA TRP A 388 15.09 24.20 29.62
C TRP A 388 15.43 25.68 29.91
N ARG A 389 16.31 26.27 29.10
CA ARG A 389 16.54 27.71 29.05
C ARG A 389 15.33 28.37 28.39
N PRO A 390 14.87 29.52 28.89
CA PRO A 390 13.82 30.27 28.22
C PRO A 390 14.31 30.83 26.87
N ALA A 391 13.36 31.25 26.03
CA ALA A 391 13.64 31.96 24.79
C ALA A 391 14.61 33.15 25.02
N PRO A 392 15.55 33.42 24.10
CA PRO A 392 15.58 32.99 22.69
C PRO A 392 16.40 31.72 22.41
N VAL A 393 16.80 30.95 23.42
CA VAL A 393 17.61 29.74 23.22
C VAL A 393 16.76 28.66 22.51
N PRO A 394 17.22 28.08 21.37
CA PRO A 394 16.54 26.95 20.75
C PRO A 394 16.51 25.74 21.69
N ARG A 395 15.36 25.08 21.77
CA ARG A 395 15.14 23.89 22.61
C ARG A 395 14.82 22.72 21.69
N ILE A 396 15.69 21.71 21.69
CA ILE A 396 15.61 20.57 20.78
C ILE A 396 15.54 19.29 21.60
N MET A 397 14.61 18.42 21.22
CA MET A 397 14.46 17.08 21.75
C MET A 397 14.69 16.05 20.64
N ILE A 398 15.49 15.03 20.89
CA ILE A 398 15.69 13.88 19.99
C ILE A 398 15.15 12.65 20.68
N VAL A 399 14.16 12.01 20.07
CA VAL A 399 13.49 10.80 20.56
C VAL A 399 13.97 9.62 19.73
N LEU A 400 14.42 8.55 20.37
CA LEU A 400 14.88 7.34 19.69
C LEU A 400 14.12 6.13 20.23
N THR A 401 13.36 5.45 19.37
CA THR A 401 12.44 4.35 19.70
C THR A 401 12.60 3.17 18.74
N ASP A 402 12.41 1.93 19.20
CA ASP A 402 12.58 0.71 18.39
C ASP A 402 11.29 -0.12 18.21
N GLY A 403 10.18 0.40 18.74
CA GLY A 403 8.88 -0.26 18.77
C GLY A 403 7.73 0.73 18.88
N GLN A 404 6.51 0.20 18.71
CA GLN A 404 5.27 0.93 18.94
C GLN A 404 5.08 1.22 20.44
N SER A 405 4.69 2.44 20.77
CA SER A 405 4.40 2.84 22.13
C SER A 405 3.12 2.17 22.66
N PHE A 406 3.14 1.78 23.93
CA PHE A 406 1.96 1.27 24.65
C PHE A 406 1.06 2.38 25.20
N ASP A 407 1.45 3.64 25.03
CA ASP A 407 0.68 4.82 25.39
C ASP A 407 0.74 5.90 24.29
N SER A 408 -0.30 6.74 24.22
CA SER A 408 -0.40 7.79 23.20
C SER A 408 0.68 8.85 23.36
N VAL A 409 1.32 9.20 22.25
CA VAL A 409 2.39 10.21 22.17
C VAL A 409 1.86 11.63 21.86
N VAL A 410 0.62 11.74 21.42
CA VAL A 410 0.05 12.95 20.79
C VAL A 410 -0.01 14.15 21.75
N ALA A 411 -0.61 13.98 22.93
CA ALA A 411 -0.79 15.07 23.89
C ALA A 411 0.57 15.62 24.36
N SER A 412 1.52 14.74 24.61
CA SER A 412 2.88 15.10 25.02
C SER A 412 3.64 15.83 23.92
N ALA A 413 3.53 15.38 22.66
CA ALA A 413 4.14 16.03 21.50
C ALA A 413 3.57 17.44 21.26
N GLN A 414 2.25 17.62 21.39
CA GLN A 414 1.60 18.94 21.28
C GLN A 414 2.01 19.88 22.42
N ALA A 415 2.10 19.35 23.64
CA ALA A 415 2.52 20.12 24.80
C ALA A 415 3.98 20.59 24.69
N LEU A 416 4.86 19.74 24.13
CA LEU A 416 6.24 20.11 23.78
C LEU A 416 6.29 21.19 22.69
N ALA A 417 5.45 21.08 21.65
CA ALA A 417 5.36 22.09 20.60
C ALA A 417 4.82 23.44 21.13
N ALA A 418 3.82 23.44 22.01
CA ALA A 418 3.29 24.64 22.67
C ALA A 418 4.34 25.31 23.56
N ASP A 419 5.18 24.50 24.20
CA ASP A 419 6.34 24.98 24.93
C ASP A 419 7.48 25.43 24.00
N GLN A 420 7.34 25.40 22.68
CA GLN A 420 8.37 25.70 21.68
C GLN A 420 9.62 24.82 21.77
N VAL A 421 9.44 23.53 22.08
CA VAL A 421 10.47 22.50 21.95
C VAL A 421 10.34 21.86 20.57
N THR A 422 11.43 21.84 19.82
CA THR A 422 11.53 21.19 18.50
C THR A 422 11.86 19.71 18.70
N VAL A 423 10.98 18.82 18.28
CA VAL A 423 11.16 17.36 18.48
C VAL A 423 11.54 16.69 17.17
N PHE A 424 12.61 15.90 17.19
CA PHE A 424 13.01 14.97 16.15
C PHE A 424 12.75 13.53 16.63
N ALA A 425 12.18 12.69 15.76
CA ALA A 425 11.91 11.29 16.07
C ALA A 425 12.73 10.37 15.18
N ILE A 426 13.39 9.40 15.81
CA ILE A 426 14.23 8.38 15.16
C ILE A 426 13.62 7.02 15.49
N GLY A 427 13.04 6.38 14.48
CA GLY A 427 12.58 4.99 14.57
C GLY A 427 13.66 4.05 14.09
N VAL A 428 13.89 2.96 14.83
CA VAL A 428 14.90 1.96 14.50
C VAL A 428 14.28 0.56 14.46
N GLY A 429 14.38 -0.14 13.34
CA GLY A 429 13.80 -1.48 13.20
C GLY A 429 12.27 -1.46 13.02
N SER A 430 11.54 -2.10 13.94
CA SER A 430 10.09 -2.30 13.84
C SER A 430 9.29 -1.20 14.55
N PHE A 431 9.28 0.00 13.97
CA PHE A 431 8.54 1.17 14.46
C PHE A 431 7.26 1.45 13.65
N ASP A 432 6.34 2.22 14.23
CA ASP A 432 5.15 2.74 13.53
C ASP A 432 5.43 4.15 12.99
N HIS A 433 5.44 4.30 11.66
CA HIS A 433 5.64 5.59 10.98
C HIS A 433 4.65 6.67 11.47
N SER A 434 3.39 6.29 11.69
CA SER A 434 2.34 7.22 12.12
C SER A 434 2.62 7.75 13.54
N GLU A 435 3.16 6.92 14.42
CA GLU A 435 3.57 7.31 15.77
C GLU A 435 4.78 8.27 15.72
N LEU A 436 5.79 8.01 14.89
CA LEU A 436 6.93 8.93 14.71
C LEU A 436 6.49 10.30 14.17
N LEU A 437 5.52 10.32 13.26
CA LEU A 437 4.92 11.56 12.80
C LEU A 437 4.19 12.29 13.93
N GLN A 438 3.45 11.57 14.78
CA GLN A 438 2.78 12.18 15.92
C GLN A 438 3.77 12.78 16.92
N ILE A 439 4.90 12.10 17.21
CA ILE A 439 5.98 12.61 18.09
C ILE A 439 6.55 13.94 17.58
N THR A 440 6.65 14.10 16.26
CA THR A 440 7.17 15.31 15.61
C THR A 440 6.10 16.36 15.31
N ASN A 441 4.88 16.20 15.84
CA ASN A 441 3.72 17.03 15.56
C ASN A 441 3.40 17.13 14.05
N ASN A 442 3.42 15.97 13.39
CA ASN A 442 3.18 15.73 11.96
C ASN A 442 4.19 16.39 11.00
N ASN A 443 5.42 16.60 11.45
CA ASN A 443 6.48 17.15 10.60
C ASN A 443 7.36 16.03 10.02
N GLN A 444 7.06 15.62 8.78
CA GLN A 444 7.82 14.60 8.04
C GLN A 444 9.32 14.91 7.95
N GLY A 445 9.72 16.20 7.89
CA GLY A 445 11.13 16.60 7.82
C GLY A 445 11.94 16.33 9.10
N ARG A 446 11.27 15.96 10.19
CA ARG A 446 11.88 15.67 11.50
C ARG A 446 11.82 14.18 11.88
N VAL A 447 11.34 13.33 10.98
CA VAL A 447 11.26 11.87 11.16
C VAL A 447 12.44 11.20 10.44
N PHE A 448 13.14 10.33 11.16
CA PHE A 448 14.23 9.51 10.63
C PHE A 448 13.93 8.05 10.85
N GLU A 449 13.80 7.32 9.76
CA GLU A 449 13.49 5.90 9.75
C GLU A 449 14.74 5.12 9.42
N LEU A 450 15.13 4.24 10.34
CA LEU A 450 16.36 3.47 10.26
C LEU A 450 16.02 2.00 10.29
N ALA A 451 16.50 1.25 9.29
CA ALA A 451 16.19 -0.17 9.16
C ALA A 451 16.68 -0.99 10.37
N ASP A 452 17.78 -0.59 11.00
CA ASP A 452 18.33 -1.22 12.21
C ASP A 452 19.27 -0.25 12.97
N PHE A 453 19.74 -0.68 14.15
CA PHE A 453 20.62 0.13 15.02
C PHE A 453 22.00 0.42 14.40
N SER A 454 22.41 -0.33 13.38
CA SER A 454 23.67 -0.07 12.66
C SER A 454 23.54 1.08 11.65
N ALA A 455 22.33 1.31 11.12
CA ALA A 455 22.04 2.45 10.25
C ALA A 455 22.11 3.80 10.98
N ILE A 456 22.09 3.80 12.31
CA ILE A 456 22.27 5.00 13.14
C ILE A 456 23.61 5.67 12.85
N ALA A 457 24.70 4.91 12.76
CA ALA A 457 26.05 5.45 12.52
C ALA A 457 26.18 6.13 11.14
N GLN A 458 25.47 5.62 10.14
CA GLN A 458 25.49 6.14 8.77
C GLN A 458 24.66 7.43 8.62
N ASN A 459 23.72 7.67 9.53
CA ASN A 459 22.80 8.80 9.50
C ASN A 459 23.14 9.91 10.51
N ILE A 460 24.22 9.77 11.30
CA ILE A 460 24.68 10.80 12.27
C ILE A 460 24.79 12.17 11.61
N ASN A 461 25.43 12.27 10.45
CA ASN A 461 25.63 13.55 9.76
C ASN A 461 24.31 14.16 9.27
N ARG A 462 23.35 13.31 8.87
CA ARG A 462 22.02 13.74 8.41
C ARG A 462 21.20 14.31 9.55
N ILE A 463 21.22 13.63 10.70
CA ILE A 463 20.49 14.01 11.91
C ILE A 463 21.14 15.26 12.56
N ALA A 464 22.45 15.25 12.76
CA ALA A 464 23.19 16.39 13.31
C ALA A 464 23.07 17.63 12.41
N GLY A 465 23.12 17.44 11.08
CA GLY A 465 22.89 18.51 10.11
C GLY A 465 21.48 19.10 10.20
N ALA A 466 20.44 18.27 10.30
CA ALA A 466 19.07 18.75 10.45
C ALA A 466 18.88 19.56 11.76
N VAL A 467 19.42 19.05 12.87
CA VAL A 467 19.41 19.72 14.19
C VAL A 467 20.15 21.07 14.15
N CYS A 468 21.20 21.19 13.34
CA CYS A 468 22.00 22.41 13.22
C CYS A 468 21.40 23.45 12.24
N ILE A 469 20.69 23.02 11.19
CA ILE A 469 20.18 23.93 10.15
C ILE A 469 18.80 24.50 10.50
N GLU A 470 17.93 23.72 11.13
CA GLU A 470 16.57 24.15 11.40
C GLU A 470 16.48 25.41 12.31
N PRO A 471 17.29 25.54 13.38
CA PRO A 471 17.29 26.76 14.20
C PRO A 471 17.82 28.00 13.48
N THR A 472 18.69 27.85 12.47
CA THR A 472 19.29 28.99 11.72
C THR A 472 18.36 29.52 10.63
N GLN A 473 17.47 28.71 10.06
CA GLN A 473 16.48 29.16 9.08
C GLN A 473 15.34 29.99 9.71
N ALA A 474 15.14 29.88 11.03
CA ALA A 474 14.16 30.69 11.76
C ALA A 474 14.59 32.18 11.95
N VAL A 475 15.83 32.55 11.61
CA VAL A 475 16.40 33.89 11.93
C VAL A 475 16.34 34.89 10.74
N THR A 476 16.10 34.43 9.50
CA THR A 476 16.03 35.32 8.31
C THR A 476 14.62 35.73 7.86
N THR A 477 13.58 35.29 8.56
CA THR A 477 12.23 35.83 8.37
C THR A 477 11.89 36.77 9.52
N VAL A 478 11.63 38.02 9.14
CA VAL A 478 10.96 39.11 9.87
C VAL A 478 10.39 38.70 11.24
N ALA A 479 10.73 39.50 12.27
CA ALA A 479 10.17 39.50 13.63
C ALA A 479 8.81 38.82 13.73
N PRO A 480 8.60 37.91 14.71
CA PRO A 480 7.49 36.97 14.72
C PRO A 480 6.20 37.71 14.45
N THR A 481 5.75 37.55 13.20
CA THR A 481 4.37 37.86 12.90
C THR A 481 3.63 36.86 13.75
N ALA A 482 2.80 37.37 14.66
CA ALA A 482 1.93 36.54 15.47
C ALA A 482 1.41 35.39 14.61
N LEU A 483 1.44 34.17 15.17
CA LEU A 483 0.68 33.03 14.67
C LEU A 483 -0.62 33.59 14.08
N PRO A 484 -1.01 33.30 12.82
CA PRO A 484 -2.21 33.89 12.27
C PRO A 484 -3.32 33.58 13.25
N THR A 485 -3.65 34.58 14.07
CA THR A 485 -4.81 34.56 14.92
C THR A 485 -5.89 34.41 13.91
N LEU A 486 -6.57 33.26 13.94
CA LEU A 486 -7.88 33.14 13.34
C LEU A 486 -8.57 34.48 13.57
N GLU A 487 -8.91 35.15 12.48
CA GLU A 487 -9.78 36.31 12.58
C GLU A 487 -10.95 35.86 13.47
N PRO A 488 -11.18 36.51 14.63
CA PRO A 488 -12.23 36.08 15.54
C PRO A 488 -13.51 35.86 14.74
N CYS A 489 -14.24 34.79 15.03
CA CYS A 489 -15.51 34.59 14.35
C CYS A 489 -16.47 35.72 14.76
N ASP A 490 -16.56 36.77 13.95
CA ASP A 490 -17.39 37.96 14.19
C ASP A 490 -18.90 37.70 13.91
N LEU A 491 -19.28 36.42 13.84
CA LEU A 491 -20.64 35.98 13.57
C LEU A 491 -21.42 35.80 14.87
N SER A 492 -22.55 36.51 15.01
CA SER A 492 -23.51 36.30 16.10
C SER A 492 -24.34 35.05 15.82
N LEU A 493 -24.14 33.98 16.61
CA LEU A 493 -24.81 32.67 16.42
C LEU A 493 -25.21 32.01 17.75
N ASP A 494 -26.09 31.01 17.69
CA ASP A 494 -26.35 30.11 18.82
C ASP A 494 -25.64 28.77 18.59
N LEU A 495 -24.80 28.37 19.55
CA LEU A 495 -24.00 27.14 19.50
C LEU A 495 -24.42 26.19 20.63
N PHE A 496 -24.95 25.02 20.29
CA PHE A 496 -25.46 24.07 21.26
C PHE A 496 -24.73 22.73 21.16
N PHE A 497 -24.11 22.28 22.24
CA PHE A 497 -23.40 21.00 22.29
C PHE A 497 -24.31 19.90 22.83
N VAL A 498 -24.26 18.72 22.20
CA VAL A 498 -24.90 17.48 22.65
C VAL A 498 -23.80 16.44 22.86
N LEU A 499 -23.51 16.11 24.11
CA LEU A 499 -22.32 15.39 24.52
C LEU A 499 -22.67 14.01 25.07
N ASP A 500 -22.10 12.98 24.48
CA ASP A 500 -22.25 11.59 24.94
C ASP A 500 -21.54 11.37 26.27
N GLY A 501 -22.32 11.01 27.29
CA GLY A 501 -21.89 10.60 28.63
C GLY A 501 -22.25 9.15 28.93
N SER A 502 -22.41 8.32 27.91
CA SER A 502 -22.71 6.90 28.00
C SER A 502 -21.54 6.08 28.58
N GLY A 503 -21.83 4.82 28.93
CA GLY A 503 -20.93 3.88 29.58
C GLY A 503 -19.72 3.45 28.73
N SER A 504 -19.75 3.71 27.42
CA SER A 504 -18.62 3.46 26.51
C SER A 504 -17.53 4.53 26.62
N VAL A 505 -17.91 5.76 26.97
CA VAL A 505 -16.97 6.86 27.21
C VAL A 505 -16.38 6.75 28.61
N SER A 506 -15.05 6.70 28.76
CA SER A 506 -14.43 6.69 30.09
C SER A 506 -14.54 8.07 30.77
N VAL A 507 -14.37 8.12 32.10
CA VAL A 507 -14.36 9.40 32.83
C VAL A 507 -13.25 10.33 32.32
N ALA A 508 -12.09 9.78 31.97
CA ALA A 508 -10.97 10.55 31.43
C ALA A 508 -11.28 11.10 30.02
N ASP A 509 -11.91 10.28 29.17
CA ASP A 509 -12.32 10.70 27.82
C ASP A 509 -13.41 11.78 27.90
N PHE A 510 -14.33 11.66 28.86
CA PHE A 510 -15.36 12.67 29.11
C PHE A 510 -14.76 14.00 29.61
N ASP A 511 -13.67 13.96 30.39
CA ASP A 511 -12.93 15.17 30.76
C ASP A 511 -12.25 15.81 29.53
N MET A 512 -11.72 15.02 28.58
CA MET A 512 -11.22 15.55 27.30
C MET A 512 -12.33 16.20 26.46
N VAL A 513 -13.55 15.66 26.48
CA VAL A 513 -14.72 16.27 25.82
C VAL A 513 -15.06 17.64 26.44
N LYS A 514 -14.97 17.79 27.77
CA LYS A 514 -15.17 19.09 28.44
C LYS A 514 -14.14 20.12 27.98
N ASP A 515 -12.87 19.73 27.96
CA ASP A 515 -11.76 20.59 27.53
C ASP A 515 -11.94 21.01 26.07
N PHE A 516 -12.37 20.10 25.21
CA PHE A 516 -12.70 20.40 23.81
C PHE A 516 -13.82 21.44 23.67
N VAL A 517 -14.91 21.29 24.41
CA VAL A 517 -16.04 22.23 24.37
C VAL A 517 -15.58 23.62 24.78
N VAL A 518 -14.79 23.73 25.85
CA VAL A 518 -14.20 25.01 26.29
C VAL A 518 -13.28 25.59 25.21
N ALA A 519 -12.44 24.76 24.59
CA ALA A 519 -11.51 25.21 23.57
C ALA A 519 -12.21 25.68 22.29
N VAL A 520 -13.25 24.98 21.82
CA VAL A 520 -14.07 25.45 20.67
C VAL A 520 -14.74 26.78 21.01
N VAL A 521 -15.34 26.89 22.20
CA VAL A 521 -16.02 28.11 22.65
C VAL A 521 -15.07 29.30 22.77
N SER A 522 -13.81 29.09 23.17
CA SER A 522 -12.78 30.14 23.24
C SER A 522 -12.44 30.80 21.89
N THR A 523 -12.86 30.20 20.77
CA THR A 523 -12.69 30.78 19.42
C THR A 523 -13.80 31.77 19.03
N PHE A 524 -14.85 31.90 19.86
CA PHE A 524 -15.99 32.78 19.62
C PHE A 524 -16.09 33.87 20.70
N THR A 525 -16.64 35.03 20.33
CA THR A 525 -16.97 36.07 21.31
C THR A 525 -18.29 35.74 22.01
N ILE A 526 -18.20 35.20 23.23
CA ILE A 526 -19.38 34.79 24.02
C ILE A 526 -20.03 35.98 24.70
N SER A 527 -21.29 36.24 24.36
CA SER A 527 -22.11 37.30 24.96
C SER A 527 -23.60 37.04 24.74
N LEU A 528 -24.47 37.73 25.48
CA LEU A 528 -25.92 37.62 25.28
C LEU A 528 -26.40 38.18 23.92
N THR A 529 -25.57 38.97 23.24
CA THR A 529 -25.91 39.62 21.96
C THR A 529 -25.17 39.00 20.77
N ASP A 530 -24.01 38.41 21.00
CA ASP A 530 -23.15 37.80 19.97
C ASP A 530 -23.36 36.29 19.96
N THR A 531 -22.37 35.51 20.39
CA THR A 531 -22.48 34.04 20.44
C THR A 531 -23.03 33.58 21.79
N ARG A 532 -24.12 32.81 21.77
CA ARG A 532 -24.69 32.15 22.96
C ARG A 532 -24.39 30.66 22.89
N VAL A 533 -24.00 30.10 24.02
CA VAL A 533 -23.60 28.69 24.14
C VAL A 533 -24.49 27.93 25.12
N GLY A 534 -24.72 26.65 24.84
CA GLY A 534 -25.47 25.73 25.69
C GLY A 534 -24.93 24.31 25.58
N VAL A 535 -25.17 23.48 26.60
CA VAL A 535 -24.67 22.09 26.67
C VAL A 535 -25.76 21.16 27.21
N LEU A 536 -25.99 20.10 26.45
CA LEU A 536 -26.76 18.92 26.85
C LEU A 536 -25.80 17.74 26.97
N GLN A 537 -25.79 17.07 28.10
CA GLN A 537 -25.14 15.77 28.25
C GLN A 537 -26.19 14.66 28.20
N TYR A 538 -25.94 13.60 27.44
CA TYR A 538 -26.89 12.50 27.29
C TYR A 538 -26.26 11.12 27.48
N SER A 539 -27.11 10.17 27.87
CA SER A 539 -26.88 8.74 27.79
C SER A 539 -28.22 8.08 27.44
N HIS A 540 -28.80 7.26 28.33
CA HIS A 540 -30.19 6.81 28.27
C HIS A 540 -31.13 7.79 29.00
N PHE A 541 -30.56 8.82 29.62
CA PHE A 541 -31.24 9.99 30.16
C PHE A 541 -30.55 11.27 29.67
N ASN A 542 -31.29 12.37 29.62
CA ASN A 542 -30.84 13.66 29.12
C ASN A 542 -30.71 14.64 30.30
N THR A 543 -29.55 15.29 30.44
CA THR A 543 -29.31 16.35 31.45
C THR A 543 -28.89 17.63 30.74
N LEU A 544 -29.76 18.64 30.78
CA LEU A 544 -29.44 19.98 30.30
C LEU A 544 -28.53 20.66 31.33
N GLU A 545 -27.24 20.75 31.04
CA GLU A 545 -26.22 21.31 31.94
C GLU A 545 -26.31 22.84 31.97
N CYS A 546 -26.48 23.46 30.81
CA CYS A 546 -26.83 24.87 30.67
C CYS A 546 -27.53 25.13 29.34
N ASN A 547 -28.42 26.12 29.32
CA ASN A 547 -29.15 26.53 28.12
C ASN A 547 -28.52 27.78 27.47
N LEU A 548 -28.93 28.06 26.23
CA LEU A 548 -28.45 29.22 25.45
C LEU A 548 -28.75 30.54 26.18
N GLY A 549 -27.68 31.20 26.61
CA GLY A 549 -27.74 32.50 27.29
C GLY A 549 -27.74 32.43 28.82
N ASP A 550 -27.61 31.24 29.42
CA ASP A 550 -27.45 31.11 30.87
C ASP A 550 -26.08 31.65 31.35
N HIS A 551 -25.08 31.58 30.48
CA HIS A 551 -23.71 32.04 30.72
C HIS A 551 -23.37 33.20 29.77
N PRO A 552 -23.26 34.45 30.27
CA PRO A 552 -23.07 35.63 29.44
C PRO A 552 -21.61 35.87 29.02
N ASP A 553 -20.68 35.04 29.48
CA ASP A 553 -19.24 35.14 29.20
C ASP A 553 -18.56 33.76 29.25
N GLU A 554 -17.42 33.64 28.56
CA GLU A 554 -16.63 32.41 28.45
C GLU A 554 -16.23 31.83 29.82
N SER A 555 -15.87 32.68 30.78
CA SER A 555 -15.38 32.23 32.10
C SER A 555 -16.47 31.53 32.91
N SER A 556 -17.70 32.05 32.86
CA SER A 556 -18.86 31.46 33.51
C SER A 556 -19.30 30.16 32.84
N PHE A 557 -19.20 30.09 31.51
CA PHE A 557 -19.49 28.87 30.74
C PHE A 557 -18.46 27.77 31.01
N ALA A 558 -17.16 28.10 30.94
CA ALA A 558 -16.08 27.15 31.22
C ALA A 558 -16.17 26.58 32.63
N SER A 559 -16.54 27.42 33.61
CA SER A 559 -16.81 26.96 34.98
C SER A 559 -17.95 25.95 35.03
N ALA A 560 -19.07 26.20 34.35
CA ALA A 560 -20.20 25.28 34.31
C ALA A 560 -19.83 23.93 33.68
N VAL A 561 -19.15 23.95 32.52
CA VAL A 561 -18.68 22.74 31.82
C VAL A 561 -17.70 21.93 32.69
N SER A 562 -16.77 22.60 33.37
CA SER A 562 -15.79 21.93 34.24
C SER A 562 -16.44 21.17 35.40
N THR A 563 -17.64 21.58 35.85
CA THR A 563 -18.35 20.96 36.97
C THR A 563 -19.31 19.83 36.57
N MET A 564 -19.47 19.56 35.26
CA MET A 564 -20.36 18.51 34.76
C MET A 564 -19.95 17.13 35.28
N THR A 565 -20.94 16.34 35.70
CA THR A 565 -20.72 14.98 36.23
C THR A 565 -21.03 13.91 35.18
N TYR A 566 -20.10 12.98 34.99
CA TYR A 566 -20.27 11.86 34.07
C TYR A 566 -21.48 10.96 34.47
N GLN A 567 -22.31 10.60 33.48
CA GLN A 567 -23.63 9.99 33.69
C GLN A 567 -23.63 8.46 33.72
N ASN A 568 -22.78 7.80 32.93
CA ASN A 568 -22.67 6.34 32.82
C ASN A 568 -24.00 5.62 32.51
N GLY A 569 -24.27 5.34 31.24
CA GLY A 569 -25.54 4.76 30.81
C GLY A 569 -25.55 4.23 29.37
N GLY A 570 -26.71 3.83 28.84
CA GLY A 570 -26.83 3.50 27.41
C GLY A 570 -26.69 4.72 26.50
N THR A 571 -26.61 4.55 25.19
CA THR A 571 -26.47 5.65 24.21
C THR A 571 -27.80 5.87 23.50
N SER A 572 -28.49 6.99 23.73
CA SER A 572 -29.78 7.33 23.08
C SER A 572 -29.72 8.70 22.40
N THR A 573 -28.96 8.76 21.31
CA THR A 573 -28.66 9.97 20.53
C THR A 573 -29.93 10.56 19.89
N GLY A 574 -30.87 9.75 19.44
CA GLY A 574 -32.11 10.24 18.82
C GLY A 574 -32.98 11.01 19.82
N ALA A 575 -33.19 10.45 21.00
CA ALA A 575 -33.88 11.11 22.11
C ALA A 575 -33.15 12.37 22.57
N ALA A 576 -31.82 12.38 22.57
CA ALA A 576 -31.02 13.55 22.91
C ALA A 576 -31.20 14.69 21.89
N LEU A 577 -31.21 14.38 20.59
CA LEU A 577 -31.46 15.35 19.51
C LEU A 577 -32.86 15.99 19.63
N GLU A 578 -33.90 15.18 19.85
CA GLU A 578 -35.26 15.70 19.99
C GLU A 578 -35.41 16.52 21.28
N PHE A 579 -34.77 16.10 22.37
CA PHE A 579 -34.76 16.87 23.61
C PHE A 579 -34.04 18.21 23.45
N ALA A 580 -32.86 18.22 22.82
CA ALA A 580 -32.11 19.44 22.52
C ALA A 580 -32.93 20.41 21.65
N ARG A 581 -33.58 19.89 20.60
CA ARG A 581 -34.47 20.64 19.72
C ARG A 581 -35.58 21.36 20.50
N GLN A 582 -36.23 20.67 21.45
CA GLN A 582 -37.36 21.22 22.20
C GLN A 582 -36.94 22.16 23.33
N MET A 583 -35.83 21.89 24.00
CA MET A 583 -35.43 22.59 25.23
C MET A 583 -34.46 23.74 25.01
N ALA A 584 -33.66 23.73 23.93
CA ALA A 584 -32.70 24.79 23.67
C ALA A 584 -33.41 26.11 23.34
N ALA A 585 -32.99 27.20 24.00
CA ALA A 585 -33.57 28.53 23.91
C ALA A 585 -33.09 29.29 22.65
N TRP A 586 -33.28 28.70 21.48
CA TRP A 586 -32.84 29.23 20.18
C TRP A 586 -33.36 30.65 19.90
N ARG A 587 -32.49 31.53 19.41
CA ARG A 587 -32.87 32.82 18.82
C ARG A 587 -33.54 32.57 17.47
N PRO A 588 -34.60 33.30 17.14
CA PRO A 588 -35.18 33.24 15.80
C PRO A 588 -34.22 33.81 14.75
N ALA A 589 -34.49 33.52 13.46
CA ALA A 589 -33.79 34.12 12.33
C ALA A 589 -33.73 35.66 12.46
N PRO A 590 -32.61 36.31 12.05
CA PRO A 590 -31.55 35.82 11.17
C PRO A 590 -30.34 35.17 11.88
N VAL A 591 -30.42 34.89 13.18
CA VAL A 591 -29.30 34.29 13.92
C VAL A 591 -29.08 32.83 13.48
N PRO A 592 -27.88 32.44 13.04
CA PRO A 592 -27.55 31.05 12.75
C PRO A 592 -27.66 30.17 13.99
N ARG A 593 -28.25 28.98 13.84
CA ARG A 593 -28.46 28.01 14.92
C ARG A 593 -27.67 26.76 14.59
N ILE A 594 -26.69 26.43 15.42
CA ILE A 594 -25.74 25.35 15.19
C ILE A 594 -25.76 24.40 16.37
N MET A 595 -25.85 23.11 16.06
CA MET A 595 -25.75 22.02 17.03
C MET A 595 -24.51 21.17 16.72
N ILE A 596 -23.70 20.86 17.73
CA ILE A 596 -22.56 19.95 17.62
C ILE A 596 -22.83 18.73 18.49
N VAL A 597 -22.84 17.54 17.88
CA VAL A 597 -23.08 16.26 18.54
C VAL A 597 -21.76 15.50 18.63
N LEU A 598 -21.33 15.11 19.83
CA LEU A 598 -20.21 14.19 20.05
C LEU A 598 -20.74 12.84 20.50
N THR A 599 -20.31 11.75 19.86
CA THR A 599 -20.65 10.37 20.25
C THR A 599 -19.52 9.39 19.94
N ASP A 600 -19.39 8.33 20.74
CA ASP A 600 -18.34 7.30 20.61
C ASP A 600 -18.85 5.93 20.14
N GLY A 601 -20.14 5.84 19.81
CA GLY A 601 -20.79 4.57 19.51
C GLY A 601 -22.09 4.72 18.73
N LYS A 602 -22.75 3.59 18.49
CA LYS A 602 -24.05 3.52 17.82
C LYS A 602 -25.19 3.81 18.81
N SER A 603 -26.14 4.63 18.41
CA SER A 603 -27.34 4.90 19.18
C SER A 603 -28.24 3.67 19.31
N GLY A 604 -28.84 3.51 20.48
CA GLY A 604 -29.88 2.51 20.75
C GLY A 604 -31.27 2.87 20.23
N ASP A 605 -31.43 4.08 19.68
CA ASP A 605 -32.69 4.61 19.13
C ASP A 605 -32.46 5.34 17.78
N SER A 606 -33.54 5.60 17.04
CA SER A 606 -33.44 6.21 15.71
C SER A 606 -33.13 7.70 15.77
N VAL A 607 -32.08 8.12 15.05
CA VAL A 607 -31.64 9.52 14.94
C VAL A 607 -32.28 10.27 13.76
N VAL A 608 -32.92 9.57 12.81
CA VAL A 608 -33.37 10.12 11.52
C VAL A 608 -34.47 11.18 11.69
N ALA A 609 -35.56 10.84 12.37
CA ALA A 609 -36.68 11.76 12.53
C ALA A 609 -36.30 13.04 13.33
N PRO A 610 -35.56 12.93 14.46
CA PRO A 610 -35.03 14.12 15.15
C PRO A 610 -34.11 14.99 14.29
N ALA A 611 -33.21 14.39 13.49
CA ALA A 611 -32.31 15.12 12.61
C ALA A 611 -33.07 15.88 11.50
N GLN A 612 -34.07 15.25 10.89
CA GLN A 612 -34.95 15.90 9.91
C GLN A 612 -35.75 17.05 10.53
N ALA A 613 -36.20 16.89 11.77
CA ALA A 613 -36.95 17.91 12.48
C ALA A 613 -36.07 19.12 12.86
N LEU A 614 -34.80 18.88 13.24
CA LEU A 614 -33.80 19.93 13.44
C LEU A 614 -33.49 20.69 12.14
N ALA A 615 -33.36 19.97 11.01
CA ALA A 615 -33.16 20.58 9.71
C ALA A 615 -34.37 21.44 9.27
N ALA A 616 -35.60 20.96 9.50
CA ALA A 616 -36.83 21.71 9.24
C ALA A 616 -36.92 22.99 10.10
N ASP A 617 -36.42 22.92 11.32
CA ASP A 617 -36.29 24.07 12.20
C ASP A 617 -35.12 24.98 11.82
N GLN A 618 -34.36 24.71 10.74
CA GLN A 618 -33.16 25.44 10.30
C GLN A 618 -32.04 25.47 11.34
N VAL A 619 -31.83 24.35 12.04
CA VAL A 619 -30.64 24.12 12.88
C VAL A 619 -29.62 23.32 12.07
N ALA A 620 -28.41 23.85 11.92
CA ALA A 620 -27.31 23.13 11.29
C ALA A 620 -26.66 22.18 12.29
N VAL A 621 -26.75 20.87 12.03
CA VAL A 621 -26.20 19.84 12.92
C VAL A 621 -24.87 19.34 12.39
N PHE A 622 -23.83 19.38 13.23
CA PHE A 622 -22.52 18.77 13.03
C PHE A 622 -22.40 17.54 13.91
N ALA A 623 -21.84 16.45 13.38
CA ALA A 623 -21.62 15.21 14.11
C ALA A 623 -20.13 14.88 14.18
N ILE A 624 -19.65 14.61 15.37
CA ILE A 624 -18.26 14.25 15.68
C ILE A 624 -18.29 12.84 16.26
N GLY A 625 -17.82 11.88 15.47
CA GLY A 625 -17.63 10.50 15.91
C GLY A 625 -16.22 10.30 16.46
N VAL A 626 -16.11 9.64 17.61
CA VAL A 626 -14.83 9.40 18.27
C VAL A 626 -14.62 7.91 18.55
N GLY A 627 -13.51 7.32 18.11
CA GLY A 627 -13.25 5.90 18.34
C GLY A 627 -14.16 4.97 17.54
N SER A 628 -14.91 4.10 18.23
CA SER A 628 -15.75 3.05 17.62
C SER A 628 -17.14 3.56 17.21
N PHE A 629 -17.21 4.73 16.59
CA PHE A 629 -18.46 5.36 16.15
C PHE A 629 -19.08 4.68 14.92
N TYR A 630 -20.39 4.79 14.75
CA TYR A 630 -21.09 4.26 13.58
C TYR A 630 -21.33 5.36 12.53
N ARG A 631 -20.41 5.48 11.57
CA ARG A 631 -20.41 6.53 10.54
C ARG A 631 -21.75 6.76 9.81
N PRO A 632 -22.53 5.74 9.40
CA PRO A 632 -23.84 5.97 8.78
C PRO A 632 -24.82 6.71 9.68
N GLU A 633 -24.77 6.48 10.99
CA GLU A 633 -25.60 7.21 11.94
C GLU A 633 -25.13 8.67 12.10
N LEU A 634 -23.83 8.95 12.06
CA LEU A 634 -23.32 10.33 12.00
C LEU A 634 -23.81 11.09 10.77
N LEU A 635 -23.89 10.41 9.62
CA LEU A 635 -24.50 10.98 8.42
C LEU A 635 -26.00 11.23 8.62
N GLN A 636 -26.73 10.31 9.25
CA GLN A 636 -28.15 10.53 9.57
C GLN A 636 -28.35 11.71 10.53
N ILE A 637 -27.50 11.87 11.56
CA ILE A 637 -27.52 12.99 12.52
C ILE A 637 -27.34 14.33 11.80
N THR A 638 -26.48 14.38 10.78
CA THR A 638 -26.23 15.59 9.97
C THR A 638 -27.22 15.77 8.81
N ASN A 639 -28.32 15.01 8.78
CA ASN A 639 -29.28 14.96 7.68
C ASN A 639 -28.60 14.70 6.31
N ASN A 640 -27.69 13.74 6.30
CA ASN A 640 -26.87 13.27 5.19
C ASN A 640 -25.87 14.29 4.63
N ASN A 641 -25.52 15.33 5.41
CA ASN A 641 -24.51 16.30 5.01
C ASN A 641 -23.10 15.84 5.40
N GLN A 642 -22.39 15.25 4.44
CA GLN A 642 -21.01 14.75 4.62
C GLN A 642 -20.03 15.84 5.08
N GLY A 643 -20.23 17.10 4.68
CA GLY A 643 -19.37 18.22 5.07
C GLY A 643 -19.51 18.61 6.55
N ARG A 644 -20.49 18.05 7.27
CA ARG A 644 -20.74 18.28 8.70
C ARG A 644 -20.38 17.09 9.59
N VAL A 645 -19.80 16.03 9.01
CA VAL A 645 -19.34 14.85 9.75
C VAL A 645 -17.83 14.94 9.96
N PHE A 646 -17.40 14.77 11.21
CA PHE A 646 -16.00 14.70 11.62
C PHE A 646 -15.74 13.34 12.28
N GLU A 647 -14.73 12.65 11.77
CA GLU A 647 -14.37 11.29 12.18
C GLU A 647 -13.02 11.34 12.86
N LEU A 648 -12.99 10.95 14.13
CA LEU A 648 -11.83 11.04 15.00
C LEU A 648 -11.45 9.65 15.48
N ALA A 649 -10.19 9.26 15.24
CA ALA A 649 -9.70 7.93 15.59
C ALA A 649 -9.83 7.62 17.09
N ASP A 650 -9.69 8.63 17.95
CA ASP A 650 -9.84 8.55 19.40
C ASP A 650 -10.08 9.94 20.02
N PHE A 651 -10.31 9.98 21.33
CA PHE A 651 -10.56 11.23 22.07
C PHE A 651 -9.35 12.18 22.09
N SER A 652 -8.14 11.71 21.78
CA SER A 652 -6.94 12.54 21.67
C SER A 652 -6.87 13.31 20.34
N ALA A 653 -7.52 12.81 19.28
CA ALA A 653 -7.64 13.49 17.99
C ALA A 653 -8.60 14.70 18.03
N ILE A 654 -9.38 14.85 19.09
CA ILE A 654 -10.32 15.97 19.29
C ILE A 654 -9.59 17.32 19.31
N ALA A 655 -8.46 17.41 20.01
CA ALA A 655 -7.68 18.65 20.13
C ALA A 655 -7.11 19.15 18.78
N GLN A 656 -6.73 18.23 17.90
CA GLN A 656 -6.19 18.54 16.57
C GLN A 656 -7.24 19.14 15.62
N ASN A 657 -8.52 18.89 15.90
CA ASN A 657 -9.63 19.25 15.03
C ASN A 657 -10.41 20.49 15.50
N ILE A 658 -10.05 21.10 16.65
CA ILE A 658 -10.67 22.33 17.17
C ILE A 658 -10.73 23.42 16.09
N ASN A 659 -9.59 23.70 15.44
CA ASN A 659 -9.52 24.74 14.41
C ASN A 659 -10.32 24.39 13.15
N ARG A 660 -10.40 23.10 12.80
CA ARG A 660 -11.18 22.64 11.63
C ARG A 660 -12.68 22.77 11.90
N ILE A 661 -13.13 22.37 13.08
CA ILE A 661 -14.53 22.41 13.50
C ILE A 661 -14.97 23.86 13.71
N ALA A 662 -14.19 24.67 14.44
CA ALA A 662 -14.48 26.10 14.65
C ALA A 662 -14.57 26.86 13.32
N ARG A 663 -13.67 26.59 12.36
CA ARG A 663 -13.76 27.18 11.00
C ARG A 663 -15.00 26.73 10.25
N ALA A 664 -15.34 25.45 10.27
CA ALA A 664 -16.53 24.94 9.58
C ALA A 664 -17.82 25.59 10.14
N VAL A 665 -17.92 25.69 11.46
CA VAL A 665 -19.01 26.35 12.19
C VAL A 665 -19.09 27.85 11.88
N CYS A 666 -17.94 28.51 11.70
CA CYS A 666 -17.89 29.95 11.43
C CYS A 666 -18.16 30.32 9.95
N ILE A 667 -17.76 29.48 8.99
CA ILE A 667 -17.85 29.77 7.55
C ILE A 667 -19.23 29.40 6.99
N GLU A 668 -19.85 28.33 7.49
CA GLU A 668 -21.13 27.86 6.95
C GLU A 668 -22.23 28.95 6.94
N PRO A 669 -22.39 29.79 7.99
CA PRO A 669 -23.45 30.80 7.98
C PRO A 669 -23.12 32.06 7.16
N THR A 670 -21.84 32.31 6.85
CA THR A 670 -21.44 33.49 6.05
C THR A 670 -21.70 33.30 4.55
N GLN A 671 -21.84 32.07 4.07
CA GLN A 671 -22.28 31.79 2.68
C GLN A 671 -23.78 32.03 2.45
N ALA A 672 -24.58 32.21 3.51
CA ALA A 672 -26.02 32.44 3.42
C ALA A 672 -26.44 33.92 3.24
N VAL A 673 -25.52 34.89 3.34
CA VAL A 673 -25.86 36.33 3.47
C VAL A 673 -25.71 37.16 2.17
N THR A 674 -25.08 36.65 1.12
CA THR A 674 -25.12 37.30 -0.21
C THR A 674 -26.45 36.99 -0.92
N THR A 675 -27.45 37.79 -0.59
CA THR A 675 -28.80 37.72 -1.18
C THR A 675 -28.78 38.02 -2.69
N VAL A 676 -29.06 37.00 -3.49
CA VAL A 676 -29.99 37.13 -4.62
C VAL A 676 -31.26 36.39 -4.23
N ALA A 677 -32.41 36.99 -4.52
CA ALA A 677 -33.75 36.46 -4.27
C ALA A 677 -33.85 34.94 -4.59
N PRO A 678 -34.64 34.17 -3.83
CA PRO A 678 -34.54 32.72 -3.77
C PRO A 678 -34.81 32.13 -5.14
N THR A 679 -33.72 31.81 -5.83
CA THR A 679 -33.71 30.76 -6.83
C THR A 679 -33.58 29.49 -6.00
N ALA A 680 -34.48 28.53 -6.24
CA ALA A 680 -34.57 27.29 -5.50
C ALA A 680 -33.18 26.65 -5.28
N LEU A 681 -33.01 26.01 -4.12
CA LEU A 681 -31.84 25.17 -3.84
C LEU A 681 -31.48 24.34 -5.09
N PRO A 682 -30.20 24.06 -5.35
CA PRO A 682 -29.87 22.86 -6.09
C PRO A 682 -30.29 21.69 -5.20
N THR A 683 -31.56 21.32 -5.31
CA THR A 683 -31.98 19.95 -5.15
C THR A 683 -31.01 19.15 -6.00
N VAL A 684 -30.48 18.03 -5.48
CA VAL A 684 -30.21 16.91 -6.38
C VAL A 684 -31.50 16.79 -7.17
N GLU A 685 -31.44 17.13 -8.46
CA GLU A 685 -32.61 17.03 -9.31
C GLU A 685 -33.07 15.59 -9.14
N PRO A 686 -34.24 15.34 -8.51
CA PRO A 686 -34.77 13.98 -8.49
C PRO A 686 -34.81 13.56 -9.96
N CYS A 687 -34.42 12.34 -10.25
CA CYS A 687 -34.34 11.88 -11.63
C CYS A 687 -35.77 11.98 -12.21
N ASP A 688 -36.07 13.07 -12.93
CA ASP A 688 -37.41 13.46 -13.41
C ASP A 688 -37.78 12.67 -14.68
N GLU A 689 -37.13 11.52 -14.85
CA GLU A 689 -37.22 10.65 -16.00
C GLU A 689 -38.06 9.41 -15.64
N SER A 690 -38.94 9.00 -16.55
CA SER A 690 -39.76 7.81 -16.34
C SER A 690 -38.89 6.55 -16.34
N VAL A 691 -38.74 5.86 -15.20
CA VAL A 691 -37.93 4.63 -15.08
C VAL A 691 -38.69 3.51 -14.37
N ASP A 692 -38.46 2.26 -14.77
CA ASP A 692 -38.89 1.09 -14.02
C ASP A 692 -37.71 0.50 -13.24
N LEU A 693 -37.79 0.50 -11.91
CA LEU A 693 -36.76 0.01 -11.00
C LEU A 693 -37.24 -1.28 -10.32
N PHE A 694 -36.54 -2.38 -10.52
CA PHE A 694 -36.94 -3.69 -10.00
C PHE A 694 -35.83 -4.30 -9.14
N PHE A 695 -36.12 -4.58 -7.87
CA PHE A 695 -35.17 -5.19 -6.95
C PHE A 695 -35.38 -6.71 -6.87
N VAL A 696 -34.29 -7.46 -6.89
CA VAL A 696 -34.26 -8.91 -6.67
C VAL A 696 -33.40 -9.18 -5.45
N LEU A 697 -34.04 -9.52 -4.33
CA LEU A 697 -33.45 -9.55 -2.99
C LEU A 697 -33.29 -10.98 -2.49
N ASP A 698 -32.07 -11.34 -2.09
CA ASP A 698 -31.79 -12.62 -1.46
C ASP A 698 -32.40 -12.67 -0.04
N GLY A 699 -33.35 -13.59 0.13
CA GLY A 699 -34.01 -13.89 1.39
C GLY A 699 -33.73 -15.31 1.86
N SER A 700 -32.61 -15.90 1.41
CA SER A 700 -32.16 -17.24 1.76
C SER A 700 -31.82 -17.40 3.24
N GLY A 701 -31.45 -18.63 3.63
CA GLY A 701 -31.07 -18.97 4.99
C GLY A 701 -29.69 -18.47 5.40
N SER A 702 -28.82 -18.09 4.45
CA SER A 702 -27.51 -17.50 4.74
C SER A 702 -27.62 -16.05 5.20
N VAL A 703 -28.62 -15.31 4.71
CA VAL A 703 -28.91 -13.95 5.17
C VAL A 703 -29.61 -14.00 6.54
N SER A 704 -29.06 -13.31 7.55
CA SER A 704 -29.72 -13.23 8.86
C SER A 704 -30.97 -12.33 8.80
N ILE A 705 -31.86 -12.42 9.81
CA ILE A 705 -33.03 -11.52 9.87
C ILE A 705 -32.60 -10.04 9.95
N ALA A 706 -31.55 -9.75 10.72
CA ALA A 706 -31.01 -8.41 10.87
C ALA A 706 -30.37 -7.89 9.57
N ASP A 707 -29.65 -8.75 8.86
CA ASP A 707 -29.04 -8.39 7.57
C ASP A 707 -30.11 -8.18 6.49
N PHE A 708 -31.18 -8.96 6.52
CA PHE A 708 -32.32 -8.76 5.64
C PHE A 708 -33.06 -7.44 5.95
N ASP A 709 -33.10 -7.01 7.21
CA ASP A 709 -33.60 -5.68 7.57
C ASP A 709 -32.73 -4.56 6.97
N ILE A 710 -31.40 -4.70 6.97
CA ILE A 710 -30.47 -3.77 6.29
C ILE A 710 -30.73 -3.71 4.78
N VAL A 711 -30.98 -4.87 4.14
CA VAL A 711 -31.34 -4.92 2.71
C VAL A 711 -32.63 -4.15 2.42
N LYS A 712 -33.65 -4.26 3.28
CA LYS A 712 -34.90 -3.48 3.13
C LYS A 712 -34.65 -1.98 3.29
N GLU A 713 -33.83 -1.58 4.26
CA GLU A 713 -33.44 -0.18 4.46
C GLU A 713 -32.70 0.38 3.25
N PHE A 714 -31.80 -0.39 2.66
CA PHE A 714 -31.10 -0.03 1.42
C PHE A 714 -32.06 0.20 0.26
N VAL A 715 -33.03 -0.69 0.05
CA VAL A 715 -34.06 -0.54 -1.00
C VAL A 715 -34.85 0.74 -0.79
N VAL A 716 -35.26 1.03 0.45
CA VAL A 716 -35.94 2.29 0.79
C VAL A 716 -35.02 3.48 0.49
N ALA A 717 -33.74 3.43 0.86
CA ALA A 717 -32.78 4.51 0.62
C ALA A 717 -32.56 4.79 -0.88
N VAL A 718 -32.36 3.76 -1.71
CA VAL A 718 -32.20 3.92 -3.16
C VAL A 718 -33.47 4.52 -3.77
N VAL A 719 -34.64 3.99 -3.40
CA VAL A 719 -35.91 4.48 -3.94
C VAL A 719 -36.22 5.91 -3.49
N SER A 720 -35.70 6.36 -2.34
CA SER A 720 -35.87 7.75 -1.88
C SER A 720 -35.25 8.79 -2.80
N GLY A 721 -34.30 8.39 -3.65
CA GLY A 721 -33.72 9.23 -4.70
C GLY A 721 -34.63 9.44 -5.92
N PHE A 722 -35.78 8.76 -5.98
CA PHE A 722 -36.72 8.81 -7.10
C PHE A 722 -38.11 9.29 -6.68
N THR A 723 -38.79 9.99 -7.59
CA THR A 723 -40.21 10.34 -7.44
C THR A 723 -41.10 9.15 -7.86
N ILE A 724 -41.58 8.38 -6.87
CA ILE A 724 -42.48 7.23 -7.15
C ILE A 724 -43.85 7.75 -7.62
N SER A 725 -44.25 7.35 -8.82
CA SER A 725 -45.60 7.57 -9.34
C SER A 725 -45.95 6.53 -10.41
N LEU A 726 -47.24 6.40 -10.77
CA LEU A 726 -47.64 5.48 -11.84
C LEU A 726 -47.15 5.89 -13.24
N THR A 727 -46.69 7.13 -13.38
CA THR A 727 -46.28 7.73 -14.67
C THR A 727 -44.78 7.98 -14.77
N GLU A 728 -44.10 8.24 -13.65
CA GLU A 728 -42.65 8.51 -13.61
C GLU A 728 -41.92 7.24 -13.17
N THR A 729 -41.49 7.15 -11.91
CA THR A 729 -40.76 5.98 -11.39
C THR A 729 -41.72 4.94 -10.82
N ARG A 730 -41.67 3.71 -11.36
CA ARG A 730 -42.39 2.57 -10.79
C ARG A 730 -41.39 1.60 -10.18
N VAL A 731 -41.71 1.12 -8.97
CA VAL A 731 -40.82 0.22 -8.23
C VAL A 731 -41.47 -1.14 -8.01
N GLY A 732 -40.70 -2.20 -8.21
CA GLY A 732 -41.09 -3.58 -7.89
C GLY A 732 -40.00 -4.27 -7.07
N VAL A 733 -40.40 -5.23 -6.24
CA VAL A 733 -39.51 -5.96 -5.35
C VAL A 733 -39.87 -7.45 -5.37
N LEU A 734 -38.89 -8.26 -5.74
CA LEU A 734 -38.92 -9.72 -5.67
C LEU A 734 -37.97 -10.17 -4.55
N GLN A 735 -38.46 -11.00 -3.63
CA GLN A 735 -37.61 -11.74 -2.72
C GLN A 735 -37.42 -13.16 -3.26
N TYR A 736 -36.21 -13.70 -3.19
CA TYR A 736 -35.93 -15.06 -3.63
C TYR A 736 -35.11 -15.85 -2.61
N SER A 737 -35.30 -17.17 -2.64
CA SER A 737 -34.46 -18.15 -1.99
C SER A 737 -34.53 -19.45 -2.82
N HIS A 738 -34.98 -20.55 -2.22
CA HIS A 738 -35.46 -21.72 -2.96
C HIS A 738 -36.78 -21.42 -3.68
N PHE A 739 -37.55 -20.44 -3.19
CA PHE A 739 -38.81 -19.98 -3.76
C PHE A 739 -38.72 -18.51 -4.17
N ASN A 740 -39.50 -18.12 -5.17
CA ASN A 740 -39.61 -16.74 -5.61
C ASN A 740 -40.93 -16.15 -5.11
N THR A 741 -40.87 -15.05 -4.37
CA THR A 741 -42.06 -14.34 -3.89
C THR A 741 -42.00 -12.88 -4.26
N LEU A 742 -42.95 -12.49 -5.10
CA LEU A 742 -43.14 -11.08 -5.46
C LEU A 742 -43.70 -10.33 -4.26
N GLY A 743 -42.89 -9.43 -3.68
CA GLY A 743 -43.34 -8.52 -2.62
C GLY A 743 -44.30 -7.48 -3.18
N CYS A 744 -43.91 -6.84 -4.27
CA CYS A 744 -44.75 -5.96 -5.07
C CYS A 744 -44.27 -5.93 -6.52
N ASN A 745 -45.19 -5.70 -7.45
CA ASN A 745 -44.88 -5.50 -8.86
C ASN A 745 -44.77 -4.01 -9.22
N LEU A 746 -44.20 -3.73 -10.39
CA LEU A 746 -44.12 -2.38 -10.96
C LEU A 746 -45.51 -1.76 -11.09
N GLY A 747 -45.76 -0.72 -10.30
CA GLY A 747 -47.03 0.03 -10.29
C GLY A 747 -48.04 -0.40 -9.23
N ASP A 748 -47.72 -1.37 -8.36
CA ASP A 748 -48.58 -1.75 -7.24
C ASP A 748 -48.65 -0.66 -6.15
N HIS A 749 -47.59 0.15 -6.03
CA HIS A 749 -47.48 1.24 -5.07
C HIS A 749 -47.35 2.57 -5.82
N PRO A 750 -48.42 3.40 -5.87
CA PRO A 750 -48.41 4.65 -6.61
C PRO A 750 -47.73 5.81 -5.85
N ASP A 751 -47.35 5.60 -4.60
CA ASP A 751 -46.81 6.63 -3.71
C ASP A 751 -45.79 6.05 -2.72
N TRP A 752 -44.93 6.94 -2.21
CA TRP A 752 -43.89 6.61 -1.22
C TRP A 752 -44.41 5.88 0.02
N SER A 753 -45.55 6.32 0.57
CA SER A 753 -46.05 5.78 1.84
C SER A 753 -46.55 4.35 1.69
N SER A 754 -47.23 4.04 0.57
CA SER A 754 -47.67 2.66 0.29
C SER A 754 -46.51 1.72 0.00
N PHE A 755 -45.45 2.20 -0.67
CA PHE A 755 -44.22 1.43 -0.91
C PHE A 755 -43.48 1.09 0.39
N VAL A 756 -43.19 2.10 1.23
CA VAL A 756 -42.46 1.90 2.50
C VAL A 756 -43.22 0.98 3.45
N ASN A 757 -44.55 1.09 3.52
CA ASN A 757 -45.36 0.18 4.33
C ASN A 757 -45.24 -1.28 3.86
N SER A 758 -45.22 -1.51 2.54
CA SER A 758 -45.02 -2.84 1.97
C SER A 758 -43.66 -3.42 2.36
N MET A 759 -42.59 -2.63 2.21
CA MET A 759 -41.23 -3.01 2.62
C MET A 759 -41.16 -3.35 4.11
N ASN A 760 -41.74 -2.51 4.98
CA ASN A 760 -41.73 -2.75 6.42
C ASN A 760 -42.41 -4.06 6.84
N THR A 761 -43.39 -4.53 6.06
CA THR A 761 -44.09 -5.80 6.33
C THR A 761 -43.42 -7.04 5.72
N MET A 762 -42.40 -6.85 4.88
CA MET A 762 -41.70 -7.95 4.24
C MET A 762 -40.82 -8.72 5.24
N THR A 763 -40.99 -10.05 5.26
CA THR A 763 -40.23 -10.98 6.10
C THR A 763 -39.35 -11.90 5.25
N ARG A 764 -38.18 -12.27 5.79
CA ARG A 764 -37.23 -13.22 5.17
C ARG A 764 -37.85 -14.62 4.98
N GLN A 765 -37.58 -15.29 3.86
CA GLN A 765 -38.22 -16.54 3.45
C GLN A 765 -37.47 -17.82 3.78
N ASP A 766 -36.17 -17.73 4.07
CA ASP A 766 -35.31 -18.88 4.36
C ASP A 766 -35.20 -19.85 3.16
N GLY A 767 -34.21 -20.76 3.17
CA GLY A 767 -33.95 -21.72 2.09
C GLY A 767 -32.64 -21.47 1.31
N GLY A 768 -32.45 -22.14 0.17
CA GLY A 768 -31.24 -22.01 -0.66
C GLY A 768 -31.22 -20.72 -1.51
N THR A 769 -30.17 -20.53 -2.32
CA THR A 769 -29.97 -19.34 -3.16
C THR A 769 -30.09 -19.73 -4.64
N ASN A 770 -31.25 -19.51 -5.27
CA ASN A 770 -31.48 -19.80 -6.70
C ASN A 770 -31.58 -18.51 -7.52
N THR A 771 -30.45 -17.83 -7.72
CA THR A 771 -30.39 -16.52 -8.37
C THR A 771 -30.82 -16.57 -9.83
N GLY A 772 -30.48 -17.64 -10.57
CA GLY A 772 -30.85 -17.80 -11.97
C GLY A 772 -32.37 -17.92 -12.17
N ALA A 773 -33.04 -18.75 -11.37
CA ALA A 773 -34.50 -18.84 -11.36
C ALA A 773 -35.17 -17.54 -10.95
N ALA A 774 -34.57 -16.76 -10.03
CA ALA A 774 -35.08 -15.46 -9.62
C ALA A 774 -35.01 -14.43 -10.76
N LEU A 775 -33.89 -14.38 -11.49
CA LEU A 775 -33.72 -13.52 -12.67
C LEU A 775 -34.74 -13.84 -13.77
N GLU A 776 -34.93 -15.11 -14.09
CA GLU A 776 -35.92 -15.54 -15.09
C GLU A 776 -37.35 -15.22 -14.62
N PHE A 777 -37.64 -15.42 -13.33
CA PHE A 777 -38.95 -15.08 -12.77
C PHE A 777 -39.21 -13.57 -12.82
N ALA A 778 -38.23 -12.74 -12.44
CA ALA A 778 -38.31 -11.28 -12.51
C ALA A 778 -38.54 -10.81 -13.95
N ARG A 779 -37.78 -11.35 -14.91
CA ARG A 779 -37.95 -11.09 -16.35
C ARG A 779 -39.39 -11.35 -16.82
N GLN A 780 -39.97 -12.49 -16.43
CA GLN A 780 -41.30 -12.91 -16.89
C GLN A 780 -42.47 -12.23 -16.17
N ARG A 781 -42.29 -11.83 -14.90
CA ARG A 781 -43.39 -11.39 -14.02
C ARG A 781 -43.40 -9.90 -13.76
N ALA A 782 -42.26 -9.22 -13.87
CA ALA A 782 -42.21 -7.77 -13.70
C ALA A 782 -43.01 -7.08 -14.82
N ALA A 783 -43.90 -6.17 -14.44
CA ALA A 783 -44.78 -5.46 -15.36
C ALA A 783 -44.07 -4.30 -16.07
N TRP A 784 -42.96 -4.60 -16.75
CA TRP A 784 -42.11 -3.64 -17.45
C TRP A 784 -42.89 -2.79 -18.47
N ARG A 785 -42.64 -1.48 -18.48
CA ARG A 785 -43.04 -0.58 -19.57
C ARG A 785 -42.18 -0.88 -20.79
N ALA A 786 -42.78 -0.76 -21.98
CA ALA A 786 -42.04 -0.83 -23.22
C ALA A 786 -41.17 0.42 -23.41
N ALA A 787 -40.16 0.33 -24.28
CA ALA A 787 -39.35 1.48 -24.70
C ALA A 787 -40.23 2.69 -25.08
N PRO A 788 -39.83 3.93 -24.75
CA PRO A 788 -38.48 4.37 -24.38
C PRO A 788 -38.16 4.38 -22.87
N VAL A 789 -39.01 3.80 -22.00
CA VAL A 789 -38.78 3.80 -20.55
C VAL A 789 -37.58 2.89 -20.21
N PRO A 790 -36.52 3.40 -19.54
CA PRO A 790 -35.43 2.58 -19.04
C PRO A 790 -35.91 1.53 -18.04
N ARG A 791 -35.36 0.34 -18.13
CA ARG A 791 -35.69 -0.81 -17.29
C ARG A 791 -34.45 -1.24 -16.54
N ILE A 792 -34.46 -1.08 -15.22
CA ILE A 792 -33.31 -1.32 -14.36
C ILE A 792 -33.65 -2.40 -13.36
N MET A 793 -32.77 -3.39 -13.25
CA MET A 793 -32.84 -4.45 -12.26
C MET A 793 -31.63 -4.36 -11.34
N ILE A 794 -31.86 -4.42 -10.02
CA ILE A 794 -30.80 -4.45 -9.00
C ILE A 794 -30.91 -5.77 -8.24
N VAL A 795 -29.86 -6.58 -8.30
CA VAL A 795 -29.81 -7.92 -7.73
C VAL A 795 -28.89 -7.91 -6.51
N LEU A 796 -29.38 -8.36 -5.37
CA LEU A 796 -28.59 -8.52 -4.14
C LEU A 796 -28.46 -10.02 -3.83
N THR A 797 -27.25 -10.48 -3.51
CA THR A 797 -26.99 -11.87 -3.09
C THR A 797 -25.86 -11.95 -2.06
N ASP A 798 -25.94 -12.92 -1.15
CA ASP A 798 -24.92 -13.17 -0.12
C ASP A 798 -24.15 -14.48 -0.30
N GLY A 799 -24.43 -15.20 -1.40
CA GLY A 799 -23.96 -16.54 -1.63
C GLY A 799 -23.92 -16.92 -3.11
N LYS A 800 -23.27 -18.04 -3.39
CA LYS A 800 -23.23 -18.62 -4.74
C LYS A 800 -24.59 -19.19 -5.12
N SER A 801 -25.06 -18.92 -6.33
CA SER A 801 -26.29 -19.50 -6.86
C SER A 801 -26.18 -21.01 -7.01
N SER A 802 -27.27 -21.71 -6.68
CA SER A 802 -27.43 -23.15 -6.85
C SER A 802 -27.89 -23.53 -8.28
N ASP A 803 -28.21 -22.54 -9.11
CA ASP A 803 -28.57 -22.69 -10.52
C ASP A 803 -27.84 -21.67 -11.42
N GLY A 804 -27.87 -21.91 -12.73
CA GLY A 804 -27.10 -21.13 -13.70
C GLY A 804 -27.68 -19.75 -13.98
N VAL A 805 -26.86 -18.70 -13.82
CA VAL A 805 -27.26 -17.29 -13.99
C VAL A 805 -27.04 -16.74 -15.41
N VAL A 806 -26.20 -17.37 -16.23
CA VAL A 806 -25.81 -16.84 -17.56
C VAL A 806 -26.99 -16.70 -18.51
N ALA A 807 -27.76 -17.78 -18.70
CA ALA A 807 -28.88 -17.79 -19.64
C ALA A 807 -29.97 -16.74 -19.33
N PRO A 808 -30.46 -16.60 -18.08
CA PRO A 808 -31.44 -15.56 -17.76
C PRO A 808 -30.85 -14.14 -17.85
N SER A 809 -29.56 -13.95 -17.55
CA SER A 809 -28.89 -12.64 -17.66
C SER A 809 -28.76 -12.18 -19.11
N MET A 810 -28.34 -13.05 -20.02
CA MET A 810 -28.36 -12.78 -21.47
C MET A 810 -29.76 -12.46 -21.99
N ALA A 811 -30.78 -13.11 -21.43
CA ALA A 811 -32.16 -12.91 -21.85
C ALA A 811 -32.74 -11.59 -21.33
N LEU A 812 -32.32 -11.12 -20.15
CA LEU A 812 -32.60 -9.79 -19.62
C LEU A 812 -31.93 -8.69 -20.47
N ASP A 813 -30.67 -8.90 -20.87
CA ASP A 813 -29.94 -7.98 -21.75
C ASP A 813 -30.60 -7.89 -23.15
N ALA A 814 -31.00 -9.02 -23.73
CA ALA A 814 -31.75 -9.06 -24.99
C ALA A 814 -33.12 -8.36 -24.90
N ASP A 815 -33.74 -8.41 -23.72
CA ASP A 815 -34.94 -7.66 -23.42
C ASP A 815 -34.64 -6.18 -23.14
N GLN A 816 -33.40 -5.69 -23.19
CA GLN A 816 -32.95 -4.33 -22.84
C GLN A 816 -33.24 -3.94 -21.38
N VAL A 817 -33.03 -4.87 -20.45
CA VAL A 817 -33.03 -4.60 -19.00
C VAL A 817 -31.58 -4.42 -18.55
N THR A 818 -31.27 -3.26 -17.94
CA THR A 818 -29.96 -3.00 -17.35
C THR A 818 -29.88 -3.64 -15.98
N VAL A 819 -28.95 -4.56 -15.77
CA VAL A 819 -28.80 -5.32 -14.52
C VAL A 819 -27.58 -4.84 -13.73
N PHE A 820 -27.77 -4.50 -12.47
CA PHE A 820 -26.73 -4.28 -11.46
C PHE A 820 -26.70 -5.46 -10.48
N ALA A 821 -25.51 -5.93 -10.12
CA ALA A 821 -25.32 -7.04 -9.20
C ALA A 821 -24.53 -6.58 -7.97
N ILE A 822 -25.03 -6.90 -6.78
CA ILE A 822 -24.43 -6.55 -5.49
C ILE A 822 -24.22 -7.85 -4.73
N GLY A 823 -22.95 -8.20 -4.49
CA GLY A 823 -22.57 -9.30 -3.63
C GLY A 823 -22.19 -8.82 -2.24
N VAL A 824 -22.65 -9.53 -1.22
CA VAL A 824 -22.37 -9.18 0.19
C VAL A 824 -21.82 -10.39 0.94
N GLY A 825 -20.62 -10.27 1.53
CA GLY A 825 -20.02 -11.37 2.28
C GLY A 825 -19.48 -12.49 1.39
N SER A 826 -20.05 -13.70 1.50
CA SER A 826 -19.52 -14.93 0.88
C SER A 826 -20.12 -15.26 -0.50
N PHE A 827 -20.09 -14.31 -1.42
CA PHE A 827 -20.56 -14.46 -2.80
C PHE A 827 -19.46 -14.98 -3.75
N ASP A 828 -19.83 -15.31 -4.99
CA ASP A 828 -18.91 -15.67 -6.07
C ASP A 828 -18.80 -14.50 -7.07
N SER A 829 -17.65 -13.80 -7.07
CA SER A 829 -17.39 -12.66 -7.95
C SER A 829 -17.60 -12.98 -9.44
N SER A 830 -17.27 -14.21 -9.86
CA SER A 830 -17.46 -14.62 -11.26
C SER A 830 -18.94 -14.75 -11.62
N GLU A 831 -19.79 -15.05 -10.64
CA GLU A 831 -21.23 -15.15 -10.82
C GLU A 831 -21.89 -13.77 -10.85
N LEU A 832 -21.46 -12.82 -10.02
CA LEU A 832 -21.93 -11.43 -10.10
C LEU A 832 -21.63 -10.81 -11.46
N LEU A 833 -20.44 -11.06 -11.99
CA LEU A 833 -20.04 -10.60 -13.31
C LEU A 833 -20.90 -11.26 -14.41
N GLN A 834 -21.25 -12.55 -14.26
CA GLN A 834 -22.20 -13.20 -15.19
C GLN A 834 -23.61 -12.59 -15.12
N ILE A 835 -24.07 -12.17 -13.93
CA ILE A 835 -25.39 -11.55 -13.73
C ILE A 835 -25.49 -10.20 -14.48
N THR A 836 -24.41 -9.42 -14.51
CA THR A 836 -24.36 -8.14 -15.22
C THR A 836 -24.01 -8.27 -16.71
N ASN A 837 -24.04 -9.50 -17.26
CA ASN A 837 -23.58 -9.83 -18.61
C ASN A 837 -22.12 -9.36 -18.86
N TYR A 838 -21.26 -9.64 -17.90
CA TYR A 838 -19.84 -9.32 -17.86
C TYR A 838 -19.49 -7.83 -17.78
N ASN A 839 -20.41 -7.00 -17.26
CA ASN A 839 -20.16 -5.58 -17.06
C ASN A 839 -19.69 -5.29 -15.62
N GLN A 840 -18.38 -5.04 -15.46
CA GLN A 840 -17.72 -4.79 -14.18
C GLN A 840 -18.25 -3.52 -13.47
N ASP A 841 -18.57 -2.45 -14.23
CA ASP A 841 -19.08 -1.18 -13.68
C ASP A 841 -20.44 -1.32 -12.98
N ARG A 842 -21.13 -2.44 -13.23
CA ARG A 842 -22.43 -2.77 -12.67
C ARG A 842 -22.35 -3.79 -11.53
N VAL A 843 -21.14 -4.23 -11.17
CA VAL A 843 -20.87 -5.16 -10.06
C VAL A 843 -20.41 -4.37 -8.85
N PHE A 844 -21.01 -4.65 -7.70
CA PHE A 844 -20.62 -4.09 -6.40
C PHE A 844 -20.33 -5.23 -5.44
N GLU A 845 -19.10 -5.26 -4.95
CA GLU A 845 -18.61 -6.28 -4.03
C GLU A 845 -18.44 -5.68 -2.63
N LEU A 846 -19.10 -6.26 -1.65
CA LEU A 846 -19.15 -5.73 -0.29
C LEU A 846 -18.73 -6.79 0.72
N THR A 847 -17.87 -6.39 1.66
CA THR A 847 -17.37 -7.29 2.71
C THR A 847 -18.47 -7.78 3.66
N ASP A 848 -19.46 -6.93 3.93
CA ASP A 848 -20.57 -7.21 4.83
C ASP A 848 -21.77 -6.28 4.56
N PHE A 849 -22.92 -6.59 5.15
CA PHE A 849 -24.17 -5.86 4.93
C PHE A 849 -24.11 -4.39 5.38
N ASN A 850 -23.20 -4.00 6.28
CA ASN A 850 -23.07 -2.60 6.71
C ASN A 850 -22.38 -1.73 5.64
N ALA A 851 -21.61 -2.34 4.74
CA ALA A 851 -20.98 -1.64 3.62
C ALA A 851 -21.98 -1.26 2.51
N ILE A 852 -23.20 -1.81 2.52
CA ILE A 852 -24.26 -1.50 1.53
C ILE A 852 -24.59 -0.01 1.48
N ALA A 853 -24.52 0.70 2.61
CA ALA A 853 -24.77 2.15 2.64
C ALA A 853 -23.77 2.98 1.80
N GLN A 854 -22.57 2.45 1.55
CA GLN A 854 -21.52 3.15 0.81
C GLN A 854 -21.81 3.21 -0.70
N ILE A 855 -22.61 2.27 -1.21
CA ILE A 855 -22.93 2.16 -2.64
C ILE A 855 -24.27 2.80 -3.02
N THR A 856 -25.09 3.20 -2.05
CA THR A 856 -26.43 3.79 -2.29
C THR A 856 -26.39 4.95 -3.28
N ASN A 857 -25.52 5.95 -3.07
CA ASN A 857 -25.43 7.11 -3.98
C ASN A 857 -24.86 6.73 -5.35
N ARG A 858 -23.91 5.79 -5.39
CA ARG A 858 -23.35 5.30 -6.65
C ARG A 858 -24.40 4.58 -7.50
N ILE A 859 -25.26 3.80 -6.86
CA ILE A 859 -26.38 3.10 -7.52
C ILE A 859 -27.45 4.07 -7.99
N ILE A 860 -27.82 5.08 -7.19
CA ILE A 860 -28.75 6.12 -7.61
C ILE A 860 -28.19 6.85 -8.84
N GLN A 861 -26.94 7.28 -8.80
CA GLN A 861 -26.29 7.96 -9.93
C GLN A 861 -26.20 7.08 -11.18
N ALA A 862 -25.77 5.82 -11.05
CA ALA A 862 -25.67 4.89 -12.16
C ALA A 862 -27.04 4.54 -12.76
N ALA A 863 -28.08 4.45 -11.92
CA ALA A 863 -29.45 4.22 -12.37
C ALA A 863 -30.04 5.45 -13.08
N CYS A 864 -29.61 6.66 -12.73
CA CYS A 864 -30.06 7.89 -13.38
C CYS A 864 -29.25 8.25 -14.65
N MET A 865 -27.94 7.99 -14.71
CA MET A 865 -27.10 8.32 -15.87
C MET A 865 -27.28 7.36 -17.07
N ASN A 866 -27.73 6.12 -16.85
CA ASN A 866 -28.06 5.18 -17.94
C ASN A 866 -29.32 5.58 -18.73
N ILE A 867 -30.00 6.67 -18.34
CA ILE A 867 -31.21 7.16 -18.98
C ILE A 867 -30.88 8.10 -20.17
N ASP A 868 -29.83 8.93 -20.05
CA ASP A 868 -29.40 9.89 -21.09
C ASP A 868 -28.82 9.23 -22.35
N SER A 869 -28.32 7.99 -22.24
CA SER A 869 -27.65 7.28 -23.35
C SER A 869 -28.60 6.52 -24.29
N ALA A 870 -29.89 6.40 -23.95
CA ALA A 870 -30.85 5.55 -24.68
C ALA A 870 -31.73 6.29 -25.69
N THR A 871 -31.74 7.63 -25.70
CA THR A 871 -32.64 8.42 -26.56
C THR A 871 -31.86 9.39 -27.46
N THR A 872 -31.26 8.89 -28.55
CA THR A 872 -31.28 9.54 -29.87
C THR A 872 -30.44 8.77 -30.90
N GLN A 873 -31.09 7.91 -31.70
CA GLN A 873 -30.56 7.56 -33.02
C GLN A 873 -30.97 8.63 -34.04
N GLU A 874 -29.96 9.13 -34.76
CA GLU A 874 -29.91 9.97 -35.95
C GLU A 874 -31.22 10.50 -36.57
N THR A 875 -31.26 11.80 -36.88
CA THR A 875 -31.11 12.22 -38.29
C THR A 875 -30.72 13.69 -38.45
N THR A 876 -29.55 13.88 -39.08
CA THR A 876 -29.16 14.99 -39.97
C THR A 876 -28.49 16.25 -39.39
N THR A 877 -27.21 16.35 -39.75
CA THR A 877 -26.41 17.55 -40.12
C THR A 877 -25.94 18.53 -39.04
N MET A 878 -24.65 18.37 -38.73
CA MET A 878 -23.64 19.40 -38.39
C MET A 878 -24.14 20.71 -37.77
N GLN A 879 -23.99 20.82 -36.45
CA GLN A 879 -22.93 21.63 -35.83
C GLN A 879 -22.99 21.41 -34.31
N THR A 880 -22.18 20.49 -33.83
CA THR A 880 -21.89 20.32 -32.41
C THR A 880 -20.95 21.44 -31.98
N THR A 881 -21.45 22.34 -31.14
CA THR A 881 -20.61 22.98 -30.11
C THR A 881 -21.05 22.41 -28.77
N THR A 882 -20.57 21.21 -28.48
CA THR A 882 -20.57 20.61 -27.15
C THR A 882 -19.31 21.09 -26.44
N ALA A 883 -19.43 21.64 -25.23
CA ALA A 883 -18.27 21.79 -24.37
C ALA A 883 -17.87 20.39 -23.89
N ALA A 884 -16.92 19.77 -24.59
CA ALA A 884 -16.25 18.56 -24.14
C ALA A 884 -15.46 18.89 -22.86
N ILE A 885 -15.57 18.04 -21.84
CA ILE A 885 -14.63 18.04 -20.73
C ILE A 885 -13.30 17.55 -21.32
N LEU A 886 -12.43 18.49 -21.65
CA LEU A 886 -11.18 18.27 -22.39
C LEU A 886 -10.07 17.84 -21.42
N PHE A 887 -9.20 16.92 -21.86
CA PHE A 887 -7.90 16.77 -21.19
C PHE A 887 -7.17 18.13 -21.21
N PRO A 888 -6.37 18.45 -20.17
CA PRO A 888 -5.58 19.68 -20.17
C PRO A 888 -4.58 19.66 -21.33
N THR A 889 -4.27 20.85 -21.86
CA THR A 889 -3.21 21.00 -22.86
C THR A 889 -1.86 20.62 -22.24
N VAL A 890 -1.13 19.73 -22.91
CA VAL A 890 0.20 19.26 -22.48
C VAL A 890 1.27 20.19 -23.07
N GLU A 891 2.34 20.46 -22.32
CA GLU A 891 3.45 21.25 -22.83
C GLU A 891 4.19 20.53 -23.96
N PRO A 892 4.60 21.22 -25.05
CA PRO A 892 5.33 20.60 -26.15
C PRO A 892 6.70 20.07 -25.71
N CYS A 893 7.05 18.90 -26.24
CA CYS A 893 8.32 18.24 -26.01
C CYS A 893 9.26 18.40 -27.20
N ASP A 894 10.39 19.06 -26.97
CA ASP A 894 11.45 19.30 -27.97
C ASP A 894 12.39 18.08 -28.16
N VAL A 895 11.89 16.87 -27.95
CA VAL A 895 12.65 15.61 -28.09
C VAL A 895 12.03 14.72 -29.16
N SER A 896 12.88 14.24 -30.09
CA SER A 896 12.51 13.24 -31.10
C SER A 896 12.72 11.84 -30.53
N SER A 897 11.67 11.03 -30.46
CA SER A 897 11.71 9.67 -29.88
C SER A 897 10.90 8.65 -30.68
N ASP A 898 11.11 7.36 -30.41
CA ASP A 898 10.12 6.34 -30.76
C ASP A 898 9.27 6.05 -29.52
N LEU A 899 7.96 6.25 -29.64
CA LEU A 899 7.00 6.09 -28.56
C LEU A 899 6.07 4.91 -28.84
N PHE A 900 6.09 3.89 -27.99
CA PHE A 900 5.30 2.66 -28.20
C PHE A 900 4.37 2.39 -27.02
N PHE A 901 3.07 2.36 -27.28
CA PHE A 901 2.07 2.09 -26.25
C PHE A 901 1.70 0.61 -26.18
N VAL A 902 1.60 0.10 -24.97
CA VAL A 902 1.11 -1.24 -24.64
C VAL A 902 -0.12 -1.07 -23.75
N LEU A 903 -1.31 -1.22 -24.35
CA LEU A 903 -2.58 -0.85 -23.73
C LEU A 903 -3.38 -2.09 -23.34
N ASP A 904 -3.82 -2.15 -22.09
CA ASP A 904 -4.75 -3.17 -21.63
C ASP A 904 -6.12 -3.02 -22.32
N GLY A 905 -6.53 -4.07 -23.02
CA GLY A 905 -7.83 -4.23 -23.66
C GLY A 905 -8.60 -5.41 -23.09
N SER A 906 -8.25 -5.86 -21.88
CA SER A 906 -8.96 -6.89 -21.16
C SER A 906 -10.32 -6.40 -20.66
N GLY A 907 -11.24 -7.34 -20.44
CA GLY A 907 -12.62 -7.10 -20.02
C GLY A 907 -12.78 -6.25 -18.76
N SER A 908 -11.78 -6.25 -17.86
CA SER A 908 -11.78 -5.44 -16.64
C SER A 908 -11.72 -3.95 -16.92
N VAL A 909 -11.08 -3.54 -18.01
CA VAL A 909 -10.95 -2.12 -18.40
C VAL A 909 -12.32 -1.56 -18.75
N GLY A 910 -13.08 -2.23 -19.61
CA GLY A 910 -14.41 -1.79 -20.05
C GLY A 910 -14.39 -0.72 -21.15
N HIS A 911 -15.47 -0.65 -21.93
CA HIS A 911 -15.56 0.19 -23.14
C HIS A 911 -15.41 1.70 -22.88
N SER A 912 -15.98 2.19 -21.78
CA SER A 912 -15.93 3.62 -21.43
C SER A 912 -14.51 4.05 -21.04
N ASN A 913 -13.89 3.28 -20.15
CA ASN A 913 -12.51 3.55 -19.70
C ASN A 913 -11.51 3.36 -20.84
N PHE A 914 -11.72 2.39 -21.73
CA PHE A 914 -10.87 2.25 -22.90
C PHE A 914 -10.97 3.45 -23.86
N ASN A 915 -12.13 4.13 -23.93
CA ASN A 915 -12.22 5.41 -24.63
C ASN A 915 -11.44 6.53 -23.91
N THR A 916 -11.41 6.54 -22.57
CA THR A 916 -10.54 7.44 -21.80
C THR A 916 -9.06 7.17 -22.09
N VAL A 917 -8.65 5.89 -22.18
CA VAL A 917 -7.29 5.49 -22.58
C VAL A 917 -6.95 5.98 -23.98
N LYS A 918 -7.86 5.88 -24.96
CA LYS A 918 -7.67 6.45 -26.31
C LYS A 918 -7.42 7.95 -26.26
N GLN A 919 -8.21 8.69 -25.48
CA GLN A 919 -8.04 10.14 -25.34
C GLN A 919 -6.75 10.51 -24.61
N PHE A 920 -6.31 9.72 -23.63
CA PHE A 920 -5.00 9.86 -23.00
C PHE A 920 -3.86 9.71 -24.02
N VAL A 921 -3.90 8.65 -24.84
CA VAL A 921 -2.88 8.42 -25.88
C VAL A 921 -2.85 9.58 -26.88
N VAL A 922 -4.01 10.02 -27.37
CA VAL A 922 -4.11 11.17 -28.29
C VAL A 922 -3.53 12.44 -27.66
N THR A 923 -3.87 12.71 -26.39
CA THR A 923 -3.43 13.92 -25.71
C THR A 923 -1.93 13.91 -25.42
N LEU A 924 -1.38 12.79 -24.95
CA LEU A 924 0.06 12.66 -24.69
C LEU A 924 0.87 12.78 -25.99
N VAL A 925 0.38 12.19 -27.09
CA VAL A 925 1.03 12.27 -28.40
C VAL A 925 1.06 13.70 -28.97
N SER A 926 0.06 14.53 -28.65
CA SER A 926 0.02 15.94 -29.06
C SER A 926 1.17 16.79 -28.49
N ALA A 927 1.86 16.30 -27.46
CA ALA A 927 3.08 16.93 -26.96
C ALA A 927 4.28 16.78 -27.91
N PHE A 928 4.24 15.86 -28.88
CA PHE A 928 5.37 15.53 -29.76
C PHE A 928 5.11 15.97 -31.20
N THR A 929 6.18 16.31 -31.92
CA THR A 929 6.11 16.52 -33.37
C THR A 929 6.10 15.17 -34.08
N ILE A 930 4.94 14.70 -34.51
CA ILE A 930 4.79 13.40 -35.18
C ILE A 930 5.11 13.49 -36.66
N GLY A 931 5.96 12.59 -37.15
CA GLY A 931 6.40 12.56 -38.53
C GLY A 931 7.32 11.41 -38.88
N LEU A 932 7.73 11.35 -40.16
CA LEU A 932 8.62 10.30 -40.69
C LEU A 932 10.08 10.76 -40.83
N ASN A 933 10.44 11.96 -40.37
CA ASN A 933 11.85 12.35 -40.36
C ASN A 933 12.59 11.59 -39.25
N ASP A 934 13.49 10.70 -39.66
CA ASP A 934 14.25 9.84 -38.75
C ASP A 934 15.13 10.61 -37.73
N VAL A 935 15.32 11.92 -37.88
CA VAL A 935 16.17 12.75 -37.01
C VAL A 935 15.38 13.71 -36.12
N THR A 936 14.28 14.29 -36.62
CA THR A 936 13.58 15.39 -35.93
C THR A 936 12.20 15.01 -35.41
N ASP A 937 11.63 13.92 -35.91
CA ASP A 937 10.23 13.62 -35.66
C ASP A 937 10.08 12.38 -34.76
N THR A 938 9.03 12.40 -33.95
CA THR A 938 8.61 11.28 -33.13
C THR A 938 7.75 10.32 -33.94
N ARG A 939 8.00 9.02 -33.78
CA ARG A 939 7.19 7.95 -34.38
C ARG A 939 6.42 7.25 -33.28
N VAL A 940 5.15 6.93 -33.53
CA VAL A 940 4.27 6.32 -32.53
C VAL A 940 3.74 4.98 -33.02
N GLY A 941 3.66 4.01 -32.12
CA GLY A 941 3.04 2.70 -32.34
C GLY A 941 2.19 2.29 -31.14
N VAL A 942 1.21 1.42 -31.37
CA VAL A 942 0.26 0.96 -30.34
C VAL A 942 -0.02 -0.53 -30.51
N ILE A 943 0.07 -1.26 -29.41
CA ILE A 943 -0.55 -2.57 -29.26
C ILE A 943 -1.63 -2.52 -28.20
N GLN A 944 -2.63 -3.37 -28.38
CA GLN A 944 -3.65 -3.67 -27.38
C GLN A 944 -3.49 -5.13 -26.96
N TYR A 945 -3.56 -5.43 -25.68
CA TYR A 945 -3.40 -6.80 -25.17
C TYR A 945 -4.49 -7.22 -24.21
N SER A 946 -4.73 -8.53 -24.14
CA SER A 946 -5.61 -9.17 -23.18
C SER A 946 -5.20 -10.65 -23.03
N SER A 947 -6.05 -11.58 -23.47
CA SER A 947 -5.72 -13.01 -23.60
C SER A 947 -4.84 -13.31 -24.81
N GLY A 948 -4.80 -12.38 -25.77
CA GLY A 948 -3.88 -12.30 -26.90
C GLY A 948 -3.45 -10.86 -27.18
N ASN A 949 -2.59 -10.65 -28.17
CA ASN A 949 -2.06 -9.34 -28.53
C ASN A 949 -2.55 -8.93 -29.92
N ALA A 950 -2.95 -7.67 -30.10
CA ALA A 950 -3.22 -7.08 -31.41
C ALA A 950 -2.29 -5.87 -31.62
N LEU A 951 -1.60 -5.87 -32.76
CA LEU A 951 -0.85 -4.70 -33.24
C LEU A 951 -1.82 -3.79 -33.98
N GLU A 952 -2.12 -2.64 -33.39
CA GLU A 952 -3.08 -1.66 -33.93
C GLU A 952 -2.39 -0.77 -34.96
N CYS A 953 -1.18 -0.31 -34.65
CA CYS A 953 -0.27 0.32 -35.59
C CYS A 953 1.18 0.20 -35.10
N ASN A 954 2.14 0.16 -36.03
CA ASN A 954 3.56 0.11 -35.74
C ASN A 954 4.22 1.49 -35.91
N LEU A 955 5.46 1.61 -35.42
CA LEU A 955 6.28 2.81 -35.53
C LEU A 955 6.46 3.21 -37.00
N GLY A 956 5.92 4.37 -37.37
CA GLY A 956 6.03 4.93 -38.72
C GLY A 956 4.88 4.57 -39.66
N ASP A 957 3.85 3.84 -39.21
CA ASP A 957 2.65 3.57 -40.02
C ASP A 957 1.83 4.83 -40.27
N HIS A 958 1.90 5.79 -39.35
CA HIS A 958 1.17 7.06 -39.39
C HIS A 958 2.15 8.23 -39.59
N PRO A 959 2.14 8.90 -40.76
CA PRO A 959 3.13 9.92 -41.10
C PRO A 959 2.88 11.28 -40.45
N ASP A 960 1.74 11.47 -39.77
CA ASP A 960 1.34 12.70 -39.12
C ASP A 960 0.35 12.44 -37.98
N GLU A 961 0.24 13.40 -37.06
CA GLU A 961 -0.65 13.34 -35.89
C GLU A 961 -2.11 13.07 -36.29
N SER A 962 -2.62 13.71 -37.35
CA SER A 962 -4.01 13.55 -37.78
C SER A 962 -4.32 12.11 -38.17
N SER A 963 -3.42 11.44 -38.88
CA SER A 963 -3.56 10.05 -39.29
C SER A 963 -3.49 9.10 -38.09
N PHE A 964 -2.62 9.37 -37.11
CA PHE A 964 -2.51 8.61 -35.88
C PHE A 964 -3.77 8.74 -35.01
N VAL A 965 -4.22 9.98 -34.76
CA VAL A 965 -5.43 10.25 -33.97
C VAL A 965 -6.67 9.58 -34.59
N THR A 966 -6.76 9.55 -35.91
CA THR A 966 -7.84 8.82 -36.61
C THR A 966 -7.77 7.32 -36.30
N ALA A 967 -6.59 6.71 -36.39
CA ALA A 967 -6.40 5.29 -36.11
C ALA A 967 -6.80 4.93 -34.67
N ILE A 968 -6.33 5.69 -33.69
CA ILE A 968 -6.64 5.47 -32.26
C ILE A 968 -8.13 5.64 -31.98
N ASN A 969 -8.79 6.67 -32.53
CA ASN A 969 -10.22 6.87 -32.34
C ASN A 969 -11.07 5.75 -32.97
N THR A 970 -10.58 5.12 -34.04
CA THR A 970 -11.26 3.98 -34.71
C THR A 970 -10.88 2.61 -34.15
N MET A 971 -9.92 2.53 -33.22
CA MET A 971 -9.48 1.29 -32.60
C MET A 971 -10.64 0.58 -31.89
N THR A 972 -10.78 -0.73 -32.14
CA THR A 972 -11.82 -1.56 -31.52
C THR A 972 -11.30 -2.14 -30.22
N TYR A 973 -12.10 -2.08 -29.16
CA TYR A 973 -11.76 -2.69 -27.87
C TYR A 973 -11.86 -4.21 -27.93
N GLN A 974 -10.87 -4.92 -27.37
CA GLN A 974 -10.72 -6.38 -27.48
C GLN A 974 -11.65 -7.18 -26.57
N ASP A 975 -11.98 -6.66 -25.39
CA ASP A 975 -12.84 -7.31 -24.39
C ASP A 975 -12.37 -8.74 -24.00
N GLY A 976 -11.06 -8.92 -23.82
CA GLY A 976 -10.48 -10.25 -23.57
C GLY A 976 -10.46 -10.64 -22.08
N TYR A 977 -10.57 -11.93 -21.78
CA TYR A 977 -10.77 -12.43 -20.40
C TYR A 977 -9.52 -12.50 -19.48
N SER A 978 -8.36 -11.96 -19.87
CA SER A 978 -7.14 -11.98 -19.03
C SER A 978 -6.18 -10.84 -19.35
N THR A 979 -5.24 -10.57 -18.44
CA THR A 979 -4.17 -9.56 -18.55
C THR A 979 -2.80 -10.22 -18.68
N LYS A 980 -2.34 -10.52 -19.91
CA LYS A 980 -1.02 -11.13 -20.16
C LYS A 980 0.07 -10.10 -20.45
N THR A 981 0.40 -9.29 -19.45
CA THR A 981 1.33 -8.17 -19.57
C THR A 981 2.74 -8.61 -20.00
N GLY A 982 3.23 -9.76 -19.52
CA GLY A 982 4.54 -10.29 -19.91
C GLY A 982 4.62 -10.65 -21.40
N ALA A 983 3.62 -11.38 -21.90
CA ALA A 983 3.50 -11.72 -23.32
C ALA A 983 3.30 -10.47 -24.19
N ALA A 984 2.60 -9.45 -23.69
CA ALA A 984 2.43 -8.18 -24.38
C ALA A 984 3.75 -7.42 -24.53
N LEU A 985 4.54 -7.33 -23.45
CA LEU A 985 5.89 -6.74 -23.47
C LEU A 985 6.82 -7.46 -24.45
N GLN A 986 6.81 -8.80 -24.42
CA GLN A 986 7.60 -9.61 -25.35
C GLN A 986 7.17 -9.38 -26.81
N PHE A 987 5.87 -9.35 -27.07
CA PHE A 987 5.33 -9.10 -28.40
C PHE A 987 5.62 -7.67 -28.89
N ALA A 988 5.49 -6.66 -28.02
CA ALA A 988 5.84 -5.27 -28.32
C ALA A 988 7.33 -5.15 -28.67
N SER A 989 8.21 -5.75 -27.88
CA SER A 989 9.66 -5.80 -28.12
C SER A 989 9.99 -6.35 -29.52
N GLN A 990 9.33 -7.43 -29.94
CA GLN A 990 9.57 -8.08 -31.23
C GLN A 990 8.91 -7.37 -32.41
N SER A 991 7.77 -6.71 -32.17
CA SER A 991 6.95 -6.12 -33.24
C SER A 991 7.35 -4.67 -33.54
N ALA A 992 7.80 -3.92 -32.54
CA ALA A 992 8.11 -2.50 -32.68
C ALA A 992 9.31 -2.26 -33.60
N ALA A 993 9.09 -1.49 -34.66
CA ALA A 993 10.12 -1.13 -35.64
C ALA A 993 11.07 -0.01 -35.14
N TRP A 994 11.77 -0.25 -34.01
CA TRP A 994 12.63 0.73 -33.34
C TRP A 994 13.73 1.31 -34.24
N ARG A 995 13.94 2.63 -34.15
CA ARG A 995 15.12 3.31 -34.70
C ARG A 995 16.37 2.88 -33.91
N PRO A 996 17.54 2.78 -34.56
CA PRO A 996 18.81 2.61 -33.85
C PRO A 996 19.16 3.86 -33.05
N ALA A 997 20.07 3.72 -32.08
CA ALA A 997 20.67 4.85 -31.38
C ALA A 997 21.20 5.92 -32.37
N PRO A 998 21.09 7.22 -32.07
CA PRO A 998 20.88 7.81 -30.74
C PRO A 998 19.42 8.17 -30.39
N ILE A 999 18.42 7.72 -31.15
CA ILE A 999 17.01 8.07 -30.87
C ILE A 999 16.51 7.36 -29.60
N PRO A 1000 15.96 8.07 -28.61
CA PRO A 1000 15.33 7.47 -27.44
C PRO A 1000 14.18 6.53 -27.82
N ARG A 1001 14.17 5.34 -27.22
CA ARG A 1001 13.12 4.33 -27.37
C ARG A 1001 12.32 4.30 -26.09
N ILE A 1002 11.04 4.66 -26.17
CA ILE A 1002 10.18 4.78 -25.00
C ILE A 1002 8.98 3.86 -25.18
N MET A 1003 8.70 3.07 -24.15
CA MET A 1003 7.53 2.21 -24.07
C MET A 1003 6.65 2.66 -22.90
N ILE A 1004 5.35 2.80 -23.11
CA ILE A 1004 4.39 3.14 -22.06
C ILE A 1004 3.38 2.00 -21.94
N VAL A 1005 3.33 1.38 -20.76
CA VAL A 1005 2.45 0.26 -20.42
C VAL A 1005 1.33 0.79 -19.54
N LEU A 1006 0.08 0.51 -19.90
CA LEU A 1006 -1.09 0.85 -19.09
C LEU A 1006 -1.86 -0.43 -18.78
N THR A 1007 -2.03 -0.74 -17.48
CA THR A 1007 -2.67 -1.97 -16.97
C THR A 1007 -3.66 -1.65 -15.85
N ASP A 1008 -4.78 -2.36 -15.78
CA ASP A 1008 -5.80 -2.19 -14.72
C ASP A 1008 -5.88 -3.35 -13.72
N GLY A 1009 -5.04 -4.37 -13.93
CA GLY A 1009 -4.97 -5.57 -13.08
C GLY A 1009 -3.59 -6.20 -13.03
N MET A 1010 -3.46 -7.23 -12.18
CA MET A 1010 -2.26 -8.06 -12.05
C MET A 1010 -2.01 -8.88 -13.32
N ALA A 1011 -0.76 -9.03 -13.74
CA ALA A 1011 -0.39 -9.90 -14.84
C ALA A 1011 -0.61 -11.37 -14.48
N HIS A 1012 -1.13 -12.13 -15.44
CA HIS A 1012 -1.32 -13.57 -15.33
C HIS A 1012 -0.11 -14.36 -15.87
N ASP A 1013 1.00 -13.68 -16.14
CA ASP A 1013 2.27 -14.20 -16.63
C ASP A 1013 3.45 -13.36 -16.12
N SER A 1014 4.68 -13.86 -16.27
CA SER A 1014 5.86 -13.17 -15.73
C SER A 1014 6.26 -11.97 -16.60
N VAL A 1015 6.36 -10.80 -15.98
CA VAL A 1015 6.83 -9.56 -16.61
C VAL A 1015 8.36 -9.36 -16.52
N VAL A 1016 9.07 -10.14 -15.71
CA VAL A 1016 10.49 -9.91 -15.38
C VAL A 1016 11.41 -10.08 -16.60
N ALA A 1017 11.37 -11.24 -17.24
CA ALA A 1017 12.23 -11.55 -18.39
C ALA A 1017 12.04 -10.58 -19.57
N PRO A 1018 10.80 -10.26 -20.03
CA PRO A 1018 10.62 -9.32 -21.12
C PRO A 1018 11.03 -7.88 -20.76
N SER A 1019 10.83 -7.46 -19.49
CA SER A 1019 11.26 -6.14 -19.03
C SER A 1019 12.79 -6.00 -18.97
N GLN A 1020 13.50 -7.03 -18.53
CA GLN A 1020 14.96 -7.08 -18.56
C GLN A 1020 15.51 -7.06 -20.00
N ALA A 1021 14.85 -7.76 -20.93
CA ALA A 1021 15.22 -7.74 -22.34
C ALA A 1021 15.05 -6.33 -22.95
N LEU A 1022 13.94 -5.66 -22.67
CA LEU A 1022 13.69 -4.28 -23.10
C LEU A 1022 14.73 -3.31 -22.53
N ALA A 1023 15.11 -3.47 -21.25
CA ALA A 1023 16.17 -2.67 -20.63
C ALA A 1023 17.54 -2.90 -21.28
N ALA A 1024 17.87 -4.14 -21.62
CA ALA A 1024 19.11 -4.48 -22.35
C ALA A 1024 19.15 -3.85 -23.75
N ASP A 1025 17.98 -3.72 -24.41
CA ASP A 1025 17.81 -3.03 -25.69
C ASP A 1025 17.71 -1.50 -25.57
N GLN A 1026 17.99 -0.95 -24.38
CA GLN A 1026 17.95 0.48 -24.06
C GLN A 1026 16.57 1.11 -24.32
N VAL A 1027 15.49 0.36 -24.07
CA VAL A 1027 14.12 0.88 -24.09
C VAL A 1027 13.73 1.38 -22.70
N ASN A 1028 13.34 2.65 -22.61
CA ASN A 1028 12.80 3.24 -21.39
C ASN A 1028 11.33 2.87 -21.23
N VAL A 1029 11.04 1.96 -20.30
CA VAL A 1029 9.66 1.52 -20.02
C VAL A 1029 9.07 2.35 -18.88
N PHE A 1030 7.89 2.91 -19.11
CA PHE A 1030 7.03 3.55 -18.12
C PHE A 1030 5.81 2.67 -17.86
N ALA A 1031 5.41 2.53 -16.61
CA ALA A 1031 4.26 1.72 -16.20
C ALA A 1031 3.22 2.59 -15.51
N ILE A 1032 1.98 2.55 -16.00
CA ILE A 1032 0.82 3.25 -15.47
C ILE A 1032 -0.17 2.19 -14.98
N GLY A 1033 -0.31 2.08 -13.66
CA GLY A 1033 -1.33 1.23 -13.04
C GLY A 1033 -2.58 2.04 -12.74
N VAL A 1034 -3.75 1.50 -13.08
CA VAL A 1034 -5.05 2.13 -12.81
C VAL A 1034 -5.92 1.20 -11.97
N GLY A 1035 -6.39 1.64 -10.81
CA GLY A 1035 -7.25 0.83 -9.94
C GLY A 1035 -6.51 -0.34 -9.27
N ASN A 1036 -6.86 -1.58 -9.63
CA ASN A 1036 -6.45 -2.81 -8.93
C ASN A 1036 -5.14 -3.42 -9.48
N PHE A 1037 -4.12 -2.58 -9.68
CA PHE A 1037 -2.79 -3.00 -10.12
C PHE A 1037 -1.91 -3.50 -8.95
N ASP A 1038 -0.90 -4.32 -9.25
CA ASP A 1038 0.13 -4.72 -8.28
C ASP A 1038 1.38 -3.84 -8.41
N ARG A 1039 1.69 -3.07 -7.36
CA ARG A 1039 2.79 -2.11 -7.38
C ARG A 1039 4.18 -2.78 -7.57
N PRO A 1040 4.52 -3.87 -6.85
CA PRO A 1040 5.67 -4.71 -7.17
C PRO A 1040 5.79 -5.08 -8.65
N GLU A 1041 4.69 -5.44 -9.30
CA GLU A 1041 4.67 -5.77 -10.73
C GLU A 1041 4.99 -4.55 -11.61
N LEU A 1042 4.42 -3.37 -11.33
CA LEU A 1042 4.76 -2.12 -12.06
C LEU A 1042 6.25 -1.76 -11.92
N LEU A 1043 6.83 -2.00 -10.73
CA LEU A 1043 8.26 -1.85 -10.52
C LEU A 1043 9.03 -2.87 -11.38
N GLN A 1044 8.61 -4.12 -11.47
CA GLN A 1044 9.26 -5.11 -12.35
C GLN A 1044 9.18 -4.73 -13.84
N ILE A 1045 8.04 -4.19 -14.30
CA ILE A 1045 7.84 -3.71 -15.69
C ILE A 1045 8.84 -2.60 -16.03
N THR A 1046 9.11 -1.70 -15.08
CA THR A 1046 10.04 -0.57 -15.24
C THR A 1046 11.50 -0.95 -14.91
N ASN A 1047 11.80 -2.24 -14.79
CA ASN A 1047 13.11 -2.77 -14.36
C ASN A 1047 13.59 -2.16 -13.02
N ASN A 1048 12.67 -2.10 -12.07
CA ASN A 1048 12.78 -1.57 -10.70
C ASN A 1048 13.12 -0.08 -10.63
N ASN A 1049 12.64 0.73 -11.59
CA ASN A 1049 12.79 2.17 -11.57
C ASN A 1049 11.51 2.87 -11.06
N PRO A 1050 11.45 3.28 -9.78
CA PRO A 1050 10.25 3.90 -9.21
C PRO A 1050 9.90 5.25 -9.84
N GLY A 1051 10.86 5.95 -10.46
CA GLY A 1051 10.62 7.22 -11.16
C GLY A 1051 9.85 7.09 -12.47
N ARG A 1052 9.58 5.86 -12.92
CA ARG A 1052 8.83 5.54 -14.14
C ARG A 1052 7.50 4.82 -13.88
N VAL A 1053 7.10 4.75 -12.61
CA VAL A 1053 5.83 4.15 -12.18
C VAL A 1053 4.83 5.25 -11.82
N PHE A 1054 3.63 5.16 -12.39
CA PHE A 1054 2.51 6.03 -12.09
C PHE A 1054 1.33 5.21 -11.57
N GLU A 1055 0.84 5.60 -10.40
CA GLU A 1055 -0.21 4.89 -9.67
C GLU A 1055 -1.46 5.77 -9.64
N LEU A 1056 -2.55 5.28 -10.24
CA LEU A 1056 -3.79 6.03 -10.43
C LEU A 1056 -4.96 5.29 -9.78
N ALA A 1057 -5.77 6.01 -9.01
CA ALA A 1057 -6.91 5.40 -8.32
C ALA A 1057 -7.99 4.90 -9.30
N ASP A 1058 -8.19 5.60 -10.42
CA ASP A 1058 -9.16 5.28 -11.46
C ASP A 1058 -8.76 5.91 -12.82
N PHE A 1059 -9.53 5.62 -13.88
CA PHE A 1059 -9.25 6.13 -15.22
C PHE A 1059 -9.49 7.64 -15.37
N ASP A 1060 -10.28 8.26 -14.49
CA ASP A 1060 -10.47 9.71 -14.50
C ASP A 1060 -9.22 10.43 -13.96
N ALA A 1061 -8.53 9.84 -12.97
CA ALA A 1061 -7.27 10.36 -12.41
C ALA A 1061 -6.14 10.45 -13.45
N ILE A 1062 -6.23 9.74 -14.59
CA ILE A 1062 -5.29 9.89 -15.72
C ILE A 1062 -5.27 11.35 -16.22
N ARG A 1063 -6.41 12.06 -16.17
CA ARG A 1063 -6.51 13.45 -16.62
C ARG A 1063 -5.69 14.40 -15.75
N ASP A 1064 -5.65 14.17 -14.45
CA ASP A 1064 -4.93 15.01 -13.49
C ASP A 1064 -3.41 14.78 -13.56
N LYS A 1065 -3.00 13.58 -13.99
CA LYS A 1065 -1.59 13.15 -14.03
C LYS A 1065 -0.94 13.25 -15.41
N ILE A 1066 -1.68 13.64 -16.44
CA ILE A 1066 -1.15 13.64 -17.82
C ILE A 1066 0.05 14.56 -18.00
N ASN A 1067 0.11 15.71 -17.32
CA ASN A 1067 1.26 16.62 -17.39
C ASN A 1067 2.49 16.04 -16.68
N ASP A 1068 2.31 15.37 -15.53
CA ASP A 1068 3.39 14.70 -14.81
C ASP A 1068 3.97 13.55 -15.67
N ILE A 1069 3.09 12.77 -16.31
CA ILE A 1069 3.48 11.66 -17.20
C ILE A 1069 4.20 12.21 -18.43
N ALA A 1070 3.65 13.25 -19.09
CA ALA A 1070 4.29 13.87 -20.24
C ALA A 1070 5.68 14.42 -19.91
N LEU A 1071 5.81 15.12 -18.79
CA LEU A 1071 7.10 15.64 -18.34
C LEU A 1071 8.13 14.53 -18.14
N ALA A 1072 7.74 13.43 -17.49
CA ALA A 1072 8.63 12.30 -17.26
C ALA A 1072 9.03 11.59 -18.57
N VAL A 1073 8.08 11.38 -19.48
CA VAL A 1073 8.32 10.78 -20.80
C VAL A 1073 9.25 11.67 -21.63
N CYS A 1074 9.13 12.98 -21.54
CA CYS A 1074 9.97 13.92 -22.29
C CYS A 1074 11.37 14.08 -21.70
N MET A 1075 11.55 13.77 -20.41
CA MET A 1075 12.87 13.72 -19.76
C MET A 1075 13.62 12.41 -19.99
N GLY A 1076 12.93 11.30 -20.29
CA GLY A 1076 13.52 10.02 -20.71
C GLY A 1076 13.54 8.91 -19.67
#